data_AF-A0A8R2G860-F1
#
_entry.id   AF-A0A8R2G860-F1
#
_cell.length_a   1.000
_cell.length_b   1.000
_cell.length_c   1.000
_cell.angle_alpha   90.00
_cell.angle_beta   90.00
_cell.angle_gamma   90.00
#
_symmetry.space_group_name_H-M   'P 1'
#
loop_
_entity.id
_entity.type
_entity.pdbx_description
1 polymer ?
#
loop_
_entity_poly.entity_id
_entity_poly.type
_entity_poly.pdbx_seq_one_letter_code
_entity_poly.pdbx_strand_id
1 'polypeptide(L)'
;MATPPPTQSRRSGGDSKKVTPPTSNIVTRNGARKAKIQTRAMSAAAKPSASLIAAKKKAQQKKKQNHFVMEIRDHFQIAMESKTLVKGPTGFVTEPRMGEHRCLWDENYPECPERLISVIKRCQELNLVQRCKHLEPRAATKEELCVLHAPSVYEMLETTHGNDDAAYLEELSSKFDAIYIHPSTHELALISAGSTIDMVDSIVSGEVQNGAAFVRPPGHHAMHSEPCGYCFYNNVALAAKHALDKRGLQRILIVDWDVHHGQATQQMFYDDPRVVYFSIHRYEHGSFWPQLRQSDFHYVGSGAGKGYNFNVPLNKTGMKDGDYLAIWHQLLLPMAYEFAPQLVIVSAGYDSALGDEKGEMEVSPACYAVLLHALQSVTSRVCVVLEGGYCLTSLAEGAALTLRTLLGDAPPKLEPPTPPCDSIRDTILDCIYAHRQYWSCYSYQPARGDRHEVLVRWRGDETRPSRFATRDCYPTQDEPTRRALEDRLDHLRAVTDLTSPTHAVGYVYDEAMLKHRNVVEPGHVESPERIMRIHERHRDFGLLERLHRLPGRAASDQEILSVHSDKYLDRLKELASTKLRDLNNQKEEYDSVYFHPESLSSAAVAAGCVLQAVEAVVSGQCGAAACVVRPPGHHAARAAPAGFCLLNNAALAARAAHRVLLLDWDVHHGNGTQALTYTDDQILYISIHRYDHGSFFPHSKDADYTAVGTGRGEGYNINIPWNKRGMGDAEYMAAFTQVVLPIAHEYNPDLVIVSAGFDACVGDPLGGCKVTPECYGRMTQLLRGLAGGRVVLCLEGGYNTTAISYAMTMCTKALLGDPILHHYEPRTACHWSAVETINNVISTHKKYWKSLAFQLALPSEDVLQRPAPSRGLSDLSDALSSSYEDTKSDSKSGSQLDTSLEHNMANLSLNKCGDGVHCGTDDEDEAGDTASNSNPESTGNTKSLVDYLSENMQALVEGEMFAVVPLGWCPHLEALYAIPAGVRFQQGLQCVDCEHTLENWVCLHCYITACARGVNAHMQAHWAASGHALVLSLRDLSVWCCACDAYVDHPLLYDAKNNAHRCKFGEDMPWCYAADAVEMH
;
A
#
# COMPACT_ATOMS: atom_id res chain seq x y z
N MET A 1 49.66 12.44 33.49
CA MET A 1 50.51 12.73 34.67
C MET A 1 50.40 14.22 35.01
N ALA A 2 50.63 14.60 36.27
CA ALA A 2 51.05 15.94 36.74
C ALA A 2 50.31 17.23 36.26
N THR A 3 49.27 17.60 37.00
CA THR A 3 49.03 18.89 37.74
C THR A 3 50.22 19.82 38.06
N PRO A 4 50.07 21.12 38.53
CA PRO A 4 48.88 21.97 38.78
C PRO A 4 49.02 23.49 38.31
N PRO A 5 48.80 24.64 39.06
CA PRO A 5 48.32 25.92 38.47
C PRO A 5 49.24 27.16 38.74
N PRO A 6 48.82 28.45 38.55
CA PRO A 6 48.21 29.25 39.66
C PRO A 6 47.18 30.35 39.20
N THR A 7 47.06 31.49 39.91
CA THR A 7 45.91 32.44 39.90
C THR A 7 46.29 33.94 39.94
N GLN A 8 45.29 34.86 39.95
CA GLN A 8 45.24 36.30 40.38
C GLN A 8 45.11 37.39 39.28
N SER A 9 44.45 38.57 39.49
CA SER A 9 43.36 38.96 40.43
C SER A 9 42.71 40.35 40.15
N ARG A 10 41.47 40.57 40.65
CA ARG A 10 40.82 41.86 41.09
C ARG A 10 40.55 42.95 40.02
N ARG A 11 39.58 43.88 40.14
CA ARG A 11 38.59 44.37 41.18
C ARG A 11 37.43 45.10 40.41
N SER A 12 36.22 45.49 40.88
CA SER A 12 35.45 45.47 42.16
C SER A 12 33.98 45.04 41.82
N GLY A 13 32.81 45.41 42.41
CA GLY A 13 32.34 46.22 43.56
C GLY A 13 31.34 47.34 43.13
N GLY A 14 30.08 47.44 43.60
CA GLY A 14 29.32 46.60 44.56
C GLY A 14 27.84 47.04 44.79
N ASP A 15 27.14 46.36 45.72
CA ASP A 15 25.89 46.68 46.45
C ASP A 15 24.52 47.05 45.78
N SER A 16 23.64 46.03 45.77
CA SER A 16 22.30 46.02 46.42
C SER A 16 21.01 46.62 45.79
N LYS A 17 20.00 45.74 45.69
CA LYS A 17 18.53 45.89 45.96
C LYS A 17 17.65 46.99 45.30
N LYS A 18 16.50 46.49 44.76
CA LYS A 18 15.12 47.07 44.67
C LYS A 18 14.66 47.92 43.45
N VAL A 19 13.56 47.44 42.84
CA VAL A 19 12.30 48.18 42.49
C VAL A 19 12.29 49.17 41.29
N THR A 20 11.89 48.63 40.13
CA THR A 20 10.91 49.18 39.14
C THR A 20 11.28 50.51 38.37
N PRO A 21 10.43 51.16 37.53
CA PRO A 21 10.77 51.42 36.12
C PRO A 21 10.90 52.91 35.71
N PRO A 22 11.30 53.19 34.45
CA PRO A 22 10.36 53.76 33.45
C PRO A 22 10.52 53.11 32.06
N THR A 23 9.61 53.07 31.07
CA THR A 23 8.56 53.97 30.52
C THR A 23 9.02 55.18 29.66
N SER A 24 8.38 55.32 28.48
CA SER A 24 8.23 56.53 27.65
C SER A 24 9.45 57.03 26.82
N ASN A 25 9.30 57.80 25.72
CA ASN A 25 8.39 57.77 24.54
C ASN A 25 8.78 58.93 23.57
N ILE A 26 7.87 59.30 22.65
CA ILE A 26 7.76 60.60 21.93
C ILE A 26 8.74 60.67 20.72
N VAL A 27 8.29 60.82 19.46
CA VAL A 27 7.69 62.00 18.79
C VAL A 27 6.90 61.54 17.54
N THR A 28 5.85 62.16 16.97
CA THR A 28 4.59 62.85 17.37
C THR A 28 3.64 62.77 16.12
N ARG A 29 2.51 63.47 15.83
CA ARG A 29 1.73 64.59 16.41
C ARG A 29 0.33 64.66 15.72
N ASN A 30 -0.75 64.88 16.49
CA ASN A 30 -2.10 65.36 16.05
C ASN A 30 -2.92 64.48 15.06
N GLY A 31 -4.27 64.45 15.06
CA GLY A 31 -5.33 65.07 15.89
C GLY A 31 -6.68 65.10 15.10
N ALA A 32 -7.88 65.34 15.65
CA ALA A 32 -8.38 65.46 17.02
C ALA A 32 -9.96 65.47 17.04
N ARG A 33 -10.58 65.55 18.23
CA ARG A 33 -12.05 65.66 18.56
C ARG A 33 -12.81 64.31 18.52
N LYS A 34 -13.41 63.80 19.62
CA LYS A 34 -14.53 64.25 20.51
C LYS A 34 -15.91 64.01 19.86
N ALA A 35 -16.95 63.46 20.51
CA ALA A 35 -17.26 63.18 21.94
C ALA A 35 -18.31 62.01 22.03
N LYS A 36 -18.94 61.59 23.16
CA LYS A 36 -18.65 61.33 24.61
C LYS A 36 -20.03 60.96 25.27
N ILE A 37 -20.07 60.37 26.48
CA ILE A 37 -21.27 60.02 27.32
C ILE A 37 -21.90 58.66 26.87
N GLN A 38 -21.80 57.52 27.57
CA GLN A 38 -22.20 57.07 28.94
C GLN A 38 -23.68 56.68 29.11
N THR A 39 -23.97 55.41 29.44
CA THR A 39 -24.66 55.00 30.72
C THR A 39 -24.66 53.48 30.99
N ARG A 40 -24.54 53.14 32.29
CA ARG A 40 -25.05 51.97 33.06
C ARG A 40 -25.35 50.60 32.38
N ALA A 41 -24.47 49.64 32.67
CA ALA A 41 -24.64 48.44 33.51
C ALA A 41 -26.03 47.71 33.69
N MET A 42 -25.89 46.38 33.86
CA MET A 42 -26.81 45.36 34.41
C MET A 42 -27.92 44.77 33.53
N SER A 43 -27.73 43.52 33.07
CA SER A 43 -28.57 42.37 33.49
C SER A 43 -28.06 41.02 32.92
N ALA A 44 -28.17 39.96 33.74
CA ALA A 44 -28.39 38.53 33.40
C ALA A 44 -27.60 37.82 32.26
N ALA A 45 -27.23 36.55 32.53
CA ALA A 45 -26.63 35.67 31.53
C ALA A 45 -27.67 35.12 30.54
N ALA A 46 -27.52 35.44 29.25
CA ALA A 46 -28.19 34.72 28.17
C ALA A 46 -27.24 33.67 27.60
N LYS A 47 -27.56 32.37 27.76
CA LYS A 47 -26.92 31.33 26.94
C LYS A 47 -27.28 31.61 25.47
N PRO A 48 -26.34 31.59 24.51
CA PRO A 48 -26.67 31.78 23.10
C PRO A 48 -27.67 30.71 22.67
N SER A 49 -28.75 31.12 21.98
CA SER A 49 -29.81 30.20 21.59
C SER A 49 -29.28 29.07 20.70
N ALA A 50 -29.95 27.92 20.72
CA ALA A 50 -29.61 26.80 19.83
C ALA A 50 -29.56 27.23 18.36
N SER A 51 -30.45 28.14 17.94
CA SER A 51 -30.43 28.77 16.61
C SER A 51 -29.18 29.62 16.34
N LEU A 52 -28.65 30.35 17.32
CA LEU A 52 -27.43 31.15 17.17
C LEU A 52 -26.15 30.28 17.17
N ILE A 53 -26.14 29.20 17.96
CA ILE A 53 -25.06 28.20 17.94
C ILE A 53 -25.07 27.44 16.61
N ALA A 54 -26.24 27.00 16.15
CA ALA A 54 -26.42 26.38 14.85
C ALA A 54 -26.04 27.34 13.70
N ALA A 55 -26.42 28.62 13.78
CA ALA A 55 -26.00 29.63 12.81
C ALA A 55 -24.48 29.84 12.80
N LYS A 56 -23.81 29.84 13.96
CA LYS A 56 -22.34 29.87 14.03
C LYS A 56 -21.69 28.61 13.44
N LYS A 57 -22.18 27.40 13.76
CA LYS A 57 -21.70 26.16 13.12
C LYS A 57 -21.92 26.19 11.60
N LYS A 58 -23.11 26.58 11.13
CA LYS A 58 -23.47 26.66 9.71
C LYS A 58 -22.68 27.76 8.97
N ALA A 59 -22.31 28.85 9.64
CA ALA A 59 -21.41 29.88 9.12
C ALA A 59 -19.94 29.42 9.08
N GLN A 60 -19.48 28.64 10.06
CA GLN A 60 -18.16 27.99 10.02
C GLN A 60 -18.07 26.90 8.95
N GLN A 61 -19.14 26.12 8.75
CA GLN A 61 -19.26 25.18 7.64
C GLN A 61 -19.29 25.90 6.28
N LYS A 62 -20.08 26.98 6.11
CA LYS A 62 -20.00 27.81 4.90
C LYS A 62 -18.61 28.43 4.69
N LYS A 63 -17.90 28.83 5.74
CA LYS A 63 -16.49 29.28 5.62
C LYS A 63 -15.50 28.16 5.26
N LYS A 64 -15.82 26.88 5.53
CA LYS A 64 -15.06 25.73 5.01
C LYS A 64 -15.48 25.31 3.59
N GLN A 65 -16.71 25.61 3.16
CA GLN A 65 -17.23 25.24 1.84
C GLN A 65 -16.93 26.28 0.73
N ASN A 66 -16.71 27.56 1.07
CA ASN A 66 -16.45 28.63 0.10
C ASN A 66 -14.95 28.90 -0.15
N HIS A 67 -14.10 27.89 -0.02
CA HIS A 67 -12.70 27.91 -0.49
C HIS A 67 -12.42 26.66 -1.32
N PHE A 68 -12.88 26.68 -2.58
CA PHE A 68 -12.21 25.96 -3.66
C PHE A 68 -10.87 26.66 -3.93
N VAL A 69 -9.90 26.39 -3.05
CA VAL A 69 -8.49 26.51 -3.42
C VAL A 69 -8.25 25.38 -4.42
N MET A 70 -7.73 25.69 -5.60
CA MET A 70 -6.99 24.67 -6.36
C MET A 70 -5.78 24.34 -5.50
N GLU A 71 -5.81 23.21 -4.79
CA GLU A 71 -4.63 22.72 -4.08
C GLU A 71 -3.57 22.35 -5.12
N ILE A 72 -2.67 23.30 -5.39
CA ILE A 72 -1.40 23.07 -6.08
C ILE A 72 -0.58 22.19 -5.13
N ARG A 73 -0.86 20.90 -5.16
CA ARG A 73 -0.20 19.91 -4.33
C ARG A 73 1.20 19.68 -4.88
N ASP A 74 2.18 20.29 -4.23
CA ASP A 74 3.59 20.04 -4.49
C ASP A 74 3.87 18.53 -4.29
N HIS A 75 4.32 17.88 -5.37
CA HIS A 75 4.65 16.46 -5.37
C HIS A 75 5.82 16.11 -4.43
N PHE A 76 6.58 17.11 -3.97
CA PHE A 76 7.70 16.96 -3.05
C PHE A 76 7.39 17.40 -1.61
N GLN A 77 6.13 17.77 -1.31
CA GLN A 77 5.72 18.24 0.02
C GLN A 77 5.99 17.21 1.13
N ILE A 78 5.72 15.93 0.88
CA ILE A 78 5.88 14.86 1.88
C ILE A 78 7.37 14.63 2.19
N ALA A 79 8.21 14.52 1.15
CA ALA A 79 9.66 14.51 1.28
C ALA A 79 10.20 15.75 2.02
N MET A 80 9.63 16.94 1.80
CA MET A 80 9.97 18.15 2.54
C MET A 80 9.53 18.12 4.02
N GLU A 81 8.38 17.53 4.33
CA GLU A 81 7.91 17.32 5.71
C GLU A 81 8.75 16.25 6.45
N SER A 82 9.22 15.22 5.75
CA SER A 82 10.09 14.17 6.32
C SER A 82 11.53 14.63 6.59
N LYS A 83 11.88 15.86 6.20
CA LYS A 83 13.22 16.47 6.38
C LYS A 83 13.77 16.34 7.81
N THR A 84 12.95 16.60 8.83
CA THR A 84 13.36 16.51 10.24
C THR A 84 12.91 15.22 10.93
N LEU A 85 12.23 14.32 10.21
CA LEU A 85 11.77 13.04 10.77
C LEU A 85 12.90 12.03 10.74
N VAL A 86 13.60 11.92 11.87
CA VAL A 86 14.57 10.85 12.12
C VAL A 86 13.94 9.74 12.94
N LYS A 87 14.51 8.54 12.87
CA LYS A 87 14.14 7.38 13.70
C LYS A 87 14.06 7.75 15.19
N GLY A 88 12.85 7.68 15.77
CA GLY A 88 12.56 7.93 17.17
C GLY A 88 12.86 6.74 18.09
N PRO A 89 12.68 6.88 19.41
CA PRO A 89 12.90 5.79 20.37
C PRO A 89 11.80 4.74 20.27
N THR A 90 12.17 3.49 20.55
CA THR A 90 11.25 2.36 20.73
C THR A 90 10.80 2.29 22.19
N GLY A 91 9.49 2.27 22.44
CA GLY A 91 8.92 2.05 23.77
C GLY A 91 8.97 0.59 24.19
N PHE A 92 9.15 0.34 25.49
CA PHE A 92 9.11 -1.01 26.06
C PHE A 92 8.42 -0.99 27.42
N VAL A 93 7.48 -1.91 27.65
CA VAL A 93 6.80 -2.09 28.95
C VAL A 93 6.63 -3.58 29.28
N THR A 94 6.82 -3.90 30.56
CA THR A 94 6.63 -5.22 31.18
C THR A 94 6.42 -5.01 32.69
N GLU A 95 5.79 -5.96 33.39
CA GLU A 95 5.63 -5.94 34.85
C GLU A 95 6.24 -7.23 35.45
N PRO A 96 7.35 -7.17 36.21
CA PRO A 96 7.97 -8.35 36.80
C PRO A 96 7.05 -9.22 37.67
N ARG A 97 6.04 -8.63 38.33
CA ARG A 97 5.04 -9.36 39.13
C ARG A 97 4.11 -10.25 38.29
N MET A 98 4.12 -10.09 36.96
CA MET A 98 3.53 -11.08 36.05
C MET A 98 4.22 -12.46 36.14
N GLY A 99 5.36 -12.59 36.83
CA GLY A 99 5.96 -13.88 37.20
C GLY A 99 5.23 -14.65 38.31
N GLU A 100 4.31 -14.00 39.04
CA GLU A 100 3.54 -14.59 40.14
C GLU A 100 2.32 -15.38 39.63
N HIS A 101 1.67 -14.89 38.57
CA HIS A 101 0.43 -15.42 38.02
C HIS A 101 0.61 -16.80 37.37
N ARG A 102 0.12 -17.86 38.01
CA ARG A 102 0.24 -19.25 37.54
C ARG A 102 -0.99 -20.07 37.87
N CYS A 103 -1.19 -21.18 37.18
CA CYS A 103 -2.19 -22.17 37.55
C CYS A 103 -1.84 -22.76 38.93
N LEU A 104 -2.80 -22.79 39.86
CA LEU A 104 -2.57 -23.29 41.23
C LEU A 104 -2.74 -24.81 41.38
N TRP A 105 -3.25 -25.47 40.34
CA TRP A 105 -3.68 -26.87 40.40
C TRP A 105 -3.10 -27.76 39.31
N ASP A 106 -2.41 -27.18 38.32
CA ASP A 106 -1.72 -27.88 37.23
C ASP A 106 -0.38 -27.16 37.00
N GLU A 107 0.74 -27.81 37.38
CA GLU A 107 2.08 -27.23 37.26
C GLU A 107 2.62 -27.21 35.82
N ASN A 108 2.01 -27.98 34.91
CA ASN A 108 2.42 -28.08 33.51
C ASN A 108 1.59 -27.20 32.55
N TYR A 109 0.70 -26.36 33.10
CA TYR A 109 -0.24 -25.56 32.32
C TYR A 109 0.49 -24.59 31.36
N PRO A 110 0.24 -24.64 30.03
CA PRO A 110 1.10 -23.97 29.05
C PRO A 110 1.21 -22.45 29.21
N GLU A 111 0.14 -21.77 29.64
CA GLU A 111 0.19 -20.32 29.91
C GLU A 111 0.80 -20.07 31.30
N CYS A 112 2.13 -20.05 31.34
CA CYS A 112 2.92 -19.96 32.57
C CYS A 112 3.82 -18.71 32.65
N PRO A 113 4.26 -18.31 33.86
CA PRO A 113 5.26 -17.25 34.08
C PRO A 113 6.52 -17.35 33.22
N GLU A 114 6.98 -18.58 32.99
CA GLU A 114 8.22 -18.91 32.30
C GLU A 114 8.22 -18.43 30.84
N ARG A 115 7.04 -18.23 30.23
CA ARG A 115 6.85 -17.56 28.94
C ARG A 115 7.48 -16.18 28.91
N LEU A 116 6.97 -15.28 29.75
CA LEU A 116 7.44 -13.89 29.81
C LEU A 116 8.88 -13.83 30.35
N ILE A 117 9.21 -14.64 31.36
CA ILE A 117 10.58 -14.68 31.92
C ILE A 117 11.61 -15.04 30.83
N SER A 118 11.30 -15.99 29.95
CA SER A 118 12.18 -16.39 28.84
C SER A 118 12.32 -15.28 27.79
N VAL A 119 11.22 -14.62 27.41
CA VAL A 119 11.22 -13.45 26.50
C VAL A 119 12.10 -12.32 27.05
N ILE A 120 11.88 -11.92 28.30
CA ILE A 120 12.64 -10.83 28.95
C ILE A 120 14.11 -11.19 29.06
N LYS A 121 14.44 -12.43 29.48
CA LYS A 121 15.82 -12.93 29.54
C LYS A 121 16.50 -12.89 28.17
N ARG A 122 15.85 -13.34 27.11
CA ARG A 122 16.44 -13.35 25.76
C ARG A 122 16.64 -11.93 25.21
N CYS A 123 15.71 -11.02 25.50
CA CYS A 123 15.87 -9.60 25.19
C CYS A 123 17.02 -8.94 25.97
N GLN A 124 17.32 -9.40 27.19
CA GLN A 124 18.47 -8.94 27.97
C GLN A 124 19.80 -9.54 27.47
N GLU A 125 19.83 -10.82 27.10
CA GLU A 125 21.00 -11.48 26.46
C GLU A 125 21.44 -10.74 25.19
N LEU A 126 20.48 -10.33 24.35
CA LEU A 126 20.72 -9.56 23.14
C LEU A 126 20.84 -8.04 23.38
N ASN A 127 20.87 -7.59 24.64
CA ASN A 127 21.01 -6.18 25.08
C ASN A 127 19.95 -5.23 24.46
N LEU A 128 18.74 -5.72 24.21
CA LEU A 128 17.66 -4.99 23.54
C LEU A 128 16.88 -4.09 24.50
N VAL A 129 16.58 -4.56 25.71
CA VAL A 129 15.80 -3.81 26.71
C VAL A 129 16.51 -2.48 27.05
N GLN A 130 17.83 -2.51 27.16
CA GLN A 130 18.69 -1.37 27.48
C GLN A 130 18.77 -0.33 26.34
N ARG A 131 18.33 -0.67 25.12
CA ARG A 131 18.22 0.23 23.97
C ARG A 131 16.83 0.88 23.85
N CYS A 132 15.85 0.38 24.60
CA CYS A 132 14.48 0.88 24.58
C CYS A 132 14.27 2.04 25.56
N LYS A 133 13.24 2.84 25.34
CA LYS A 133 12.67 3.71 26.34
C LYS A 133 11.68 2.91 27.20
N HIS A 134 12.00 2.71 28.47
CA HIS A 134 11.07 2.13 29.44
C HIS A 134 9.84 3.03 29.59
N LEU A 135 8.65 2.44 29.57
CA LEU A 135 7.41 3.05 30.07
C LEU A 135 7.03 2.30 31.35
N GLU A 136 6.54 3.02 32.35
CA GLU A 136 6.13 2.39 33.61
C GLU A 136 4.81 1.63 33.43
N PRO A 137 4.69 0.38 33.92
CA PRO A 137 3.45 -0.37 33.82
C PRO A 137 2.36 0.27 34.69
N ARG A 138 1.11 0.28 34.20
CA ARG A 138 -0.04 0.80 34.96
C ARG A 138 -1.29 -0.06 34.82
N ALA A 139 -2.13 -0.01 35.85
CA ALA A 139 -3.48 -0.58 35.80
C ALA A 139 -4.41 0.23 34.86
N ALA A 140 -5.25 -0.48 34.12
CA ALA A 140 -6.45 0.08 33.51
C ALA A 140 -7.45 0.52 34.59
N THR A 141 -8.20 1.57 34.30
CA THR A 141 -9.37 1.97 35.11
C THR A 141 -10.58 1.13 34.73
N LYS A 142 -11.55 0.98 35.65
CA LYS A 142 -12.81 0.29 35.34
C LYS A 142 -13.55 0.97 34.18
N GLU A 143 -13.45 2.29 34.08
CA GLU A 143 -14.00 3.10 33.00
C GLU A 143 -13.37 2.82 31.63
N GLU A 144 -12.07 2.49 31.56
CA GLU A 144 -11.41 2.08 30.32
C GLU A 144 -11.86 0.67 29.89
N LEU A 145 -11.91 -0.28 30.83
CA LEU A 145 -12.37 -1.64 30.56
C LEU A 145 -13.84 -1.68 30.10
N CYS A 146 -14.70 -0.90 30.75
CA CYS A 146 -16.13 -0.82 30.44
C CYS A 146 -16.46 -0.10 29.11
N VAL A 147 -15.45 0.22 28.29
CA VAL A 147 -15.65 0.59 26.88
C VAL A 147 -15.94 -0.64 26.00
N LEU A 148 -15.40 -1.82 26.34
CA LEU A 148 -15.53 -3.05 25.55
C LEU A 148 -15.96 -4.29 26.36
N HIS A 149 -15.89 -4.26 27.69
CA HIS A 149 -16.29 -5.36 28.56
C HIS A 149 -17.43 -5.00 29.52
N ALA A 150 -18.26 -5.98 29.87
CA ALA A 150 -19.31 -5.85 30.86
C ALA A 150 -18.70 -5.59 32.26
N PRO A 151 -19.27 -4.66 33.07
CA PRO A 151 -18.82 -4.40 34.44
C PRO A 151 -18.75 -5.66 35.32
N SER A 152 -19.58 -6.67 35.03
CA SER A 152 -19.61 -7.96 35.70
C SER A 152 -18.32 -8.77 35.56
N VAL A 153 -17.51 -8.59 34.51
CA VAL A 153 -16.20 -9.24 34.36
C VAL A 153 -15.22 -8.67 35.38
N TYR A 154 -15.18 -7.34 35.48
CA TYR A 154 -14.38 -6.64 36.50
C TYR A 154 -14.82 -7.04 37.91
N GLU A 155 -16.13 -7.00 38.19
CA GLU A 155 -16.69 -7.31 39.52
C GLU A 155 -16.47 -8.77 39.93
N MET A 156 -16.53 -9.72 38.97
CA MET A 156 -16.18 -11.12 39.21
C MET A 156 -14.70 -11.25 39.60
N LEU A 157 -13.79 -10.67 38.83
CA LEU A 157 -12.35 -10.74 39.12
C LEU A 157 -11.96 -10.01 40.41
N GLU A 158 -12.63 -8.91 40.75
CA GLU A 158 -12.43 -8.17 42.01
C GLU A 158 -12.72 -9.07 43.23
N THR A 159 -13.68 -9.99 43.16
CA THR A 159 -13.93 -11.00 44.22
C THR A 159 -12.91 -12.14 44.31
N THR A 160 -12.03 -12.27 43.31
CA THR A 160 -10.95 -13.29 43.30
C THR A 160 -9.60 -12.74 43.74
N HIS A 161 -9.47 -11.42 43.89
CA HIS A 161 -8.22 -10.78 44.26
C HIS A 161 -7.82 -11.12 45.71
N GLY A 162 -6.61 -11.64 45.89
CA GLY A 162 -6.10 -12.07 47.21
C GLY A 162 -6.85 -13.26 47.83
N ASN A 163 -7.56 -14.05 47.02
CA ASN A 163 -8.31 -15.22 47.50
C ASN A 163 -7.52 -16.52 47.28
N ASP A 164 -6.90 -17.02 48.34
CA ASP A 164 -6.00 -18.20 48.30
C ASP A 164 -6.74 -19.57 48.21
N ASP A 165 -8.08 -19.60 48.14
CA ASP A 165 -8.85 -20.83 47.98
C ASP A 165 -8.77 -21.37 46.54
N ALA A 166 -7.74 -22.17 46.28
CA ALA A 166 -7.51 -22.82 44.99
C ALA A 166 -8.67 -23.70 44.51
N ALA A 167 -9.50 -24.25 45.40
CA ALA A 167 -10.65 -25.08 45.00
C ALA A 167 -11.84 -24.21 44.55
N TYR A 168 -12.09 -23.09 45.23
CA TYR A 168 -13.01 -22.06 44.75
C TYR A 168 -12.57 -21.47 43.41
N LEU A 169 -11.27 -21.17 43.26
CA LEU A 169 -10.73 -20.63 42.02
C LEU A 169 -10.77 -21.65 40.87
N GLU A 170 -10.49 -22.93 41.09
CA GLU A 170 -10.62 -23.98 40.06
C GLU A 170 -12.08 -24.11 39.60
N GLU A 171 -13.04 -24.17 40.52
CA GLU A 171 -14.46 -24.28 40.20
C GLU A 171 -15.01 -23.03 39.50
N LEU A 172 -14.54 -21.83 39.86
CA LEU A 172 -14.88 -20.59 39.14
C LEU A 172 -14.27 -20.58 37.73
N SER A 173 -13.01 -20.99 37.58
CA SER A 173 -12.32 -21.08 36.29
C SER A 173 -13.01 -22.05 35.34
N SER A 174 -13.51 -23.18 35.86
CA SER A 174 -14.18 -24.24 35.08
C SER A 174 -15.48 -23.82 34.37
N LYS A 175 -15.94 -22.57 34.52
CA LYS A 175 -17.11 -22.00 33.83
C LYS A 175 -16.75 -21.34 32.49
N PHE A 176 -15.46 -21.11 32.26
CA PHE A 176 -14.90 -20.38 31.13
C PHE A 176 -13.98 -21.30 30.31
N ASP A 177 -13.90 -21.06 29.00
CA ASP A 177 -13.11 -21.91 28.09
C ASP A 177 -11.62 -21.58 28.20
N ALA A 178 -10.79 -22.59 28.44
CA ALA A 178 -9.34 -22.49 28.62
C ALA A 178 -8.90 -21.34 29.55
N ILE A 179 -9.34 -21.33 30.82
CA ILE A 179 -9.02 -20.30 31.82
C ILE A 179 -8.54 -20.93 33.14
N TYR A 180 -7.61 -20.25 33.82
CA TYR A 180 -7.32 -20.42 35.25
C TYR A 180 -7.29 -19.05 35.95
N ILE A 181 -7.78 -18.98 37.20
CA ILE A 181 -7.76 -17.77 38.01
C ILE A 181 -6.81 -17.96 39.21
N HIS A 182 -6.09 -16.90 39.55
CA HIS A 182 -5.04 -16.81 40.58
C HIS A 182 -5.32 -15.56 41.46
N PRO A 183 -4.89 -15.50 42.73
CA PRO A 183 -5.07 -14.32 43.60
C PRO A 183 -4.63 -12.97 43.00
N SER A 184 -3.68 -12.98 42.07
CA SER A 184 -3.19 -11.78 41.36
C SER A 184 -3.78 -11.58 39.95
N THR A 185 -4.68 -12.43 39.45
CA THR A 185 -5.29 -12.31 38.11
C THR A 185 -5.89 -10.92 37.89
N HIS A 186 -6.68 -10.42 38.85
CA HIS A 186 -7.36 -9.13 38.73
C HIS A 186 -6.37 -7.98 38.53
N GLU A 187 -5.38 -7.84 39.42
CA GLU A 187 -4.38 -6.78 39.35
C GLU A 187 -3.53 -6.87 38.07
N LEU A 188 -3.06 -8.07 37.72
CA LEU A 188 -2.14 -8.24 36.59
C LEU A 188 -2.86 -8.14 35.23
N ALA A 189 -4.14 -8.55 35.14
CA ALA A 189 -4.97 -8.28 33.97
C ALA A 189 -5.25 -6.78 33.79
N LEU A 190 -5.50 -6.03 34.88
CA LEU A 190 -5.58 -4.57 34.83
C LEU A 190 -4.27 -3.97 34.33
N ILE A 191 -3.12 -4.46 34.80
CA ILE A 191 -1.80 -3.95 34.39
C ILE A 191 -1.48 -4.29 32.92
N SER A 192 -1.84 -5.50 32.45
CA SER A 192 -1.68 -5.91 31.05
C SER A 192 -2.43 -4.96 30.11
N ALA A 193 -3.71 -4.68 30.41
CA ALA A 193 -4.53 -3.77 29.62
C ALA A 193 -4.07 -2.31 29.70
N GLY A 194 -3.82 -1.78 30.90
CA GLY A 194 -3.45 -0.37 31.10
C GLY A 194 -2.09 -0.02 30.49
N SER A 195 -1.11 -0.92 30.61
CA SER A 195 0.22 -0.76 29.99
C SER A 195 0.15 -0.82 28.46
N THR A 196 -0.76 -1.61 27.90
CA THR A 196 -0.98 -1.69 26.45
C THR A 196 -1.66 -0.42 25.91
N ILE A 197 -2.64 0.11 26.64
CA ILE A 197 -3.26 1.42 26.33
C ILE A 197 -2.21 2.52 26.30
N ASP A 198 -1.35 2.61 27.32
CA ASP A 198 -0.34 3.67 27.41
C ASP A 198 0.79 3.51 26.38
N MET A 199 1.18 2.29 26.02
CA MET A 199 2.12 2.06 24.91
C MET A 199 1.59 2.64 23.59
N VAL A 200 0.33 2.34 23.26
CA VAL A 200 -0.33 2.89 22.07
C VAL A 200 -0.50 4.42 22.18
N ASP A 201 -0.85 4.93 23.36
CA ASP A 201 -0.98 6.36 23.61
C ASP A 201 0.35 7.12 23.41
N SER A 202 1.47 6.55 23.87
CA SER A 202 2.83 7.07 23.66
C SER A 202 3.25 7.03 22.18
N ILE A 203 2.88 5.98 21.43
CA ILE A 203 3.13 5.88 19.97
C ILE A 203 2.33 6.93 19.19
N VAL A 204 1.04 7.09 19.52
CA VAL A 204 0.13 7.98 18.79
C VAL A 204 0.40 9.46 19.12
N SER A 205 0.80 9.76 20.35
CA SER A 205 1.25 11.10 20.77
C SER A 205 2.65 11.47 20.25
N GLY A 206 3.46 10.49 19.83
CA GLY A 206 4.82 10.70 19.34
C GLY A 206 5.89 10.77 20.44
N GLU A 207 5.58 10.29 21.65
CA GLU A 207 6.54 10.13 22.74
C GLU A 207 7.54 8.97 22.48
N VAL A 208 7.09 7.98 21.70
CA VAL A 208 7.91 6.93 21.06
C VAL A 208 7.47 6.77 19.60
N GLN A 209 8.32 6.20 18.74
CA GLN A 209 7.96 5.93 17.34
C GLN A 209 7.11 4.67 17.19
N ASN A 210 7.54 3.61 17.89
CA ASN A 210 6.98 2.26 17.90
C ASN A 210 7.25 1.66 19.29
N GLY A 211 6.77 0.45 19.58
CA GLY A 211 7.05 -0.16 20.87
C GLY A 211 6.50 -1.57 21.09
N ALA A 212 6.92 -2.18 22.20
CA ALA A 212 6.53 -3.53 22.61
C ALA A 212 5.98 -3.55 24.04
N ALA A 213 4.76 -4.07 24.19
CA ALA A 213 4.17 -4.46 25.46
C ALA A 213 4.34 -5.98 25.64
N PHE A 214 5.37 -6.38 26.38
CA PHE A 214 5.59 -7.78 26.75
C PHE A 214 4.94 -8.01 28.11
N VAL A 215 3.67 -8.37 28.07
CA VAL A 215 2.75 -8.45 29.20
C VAL A 215 2.03 -9.80 29.22
N ARG A 216 1.45 -10.17 30.36
CA ARG A 216 0.50 -11.29 30.50
C ARG A 216 -0.43 -11.02 31.71
N PRO A 217 -1.68 -11.50 31.72
CA PRO A 217 -2.32 -12.39 30.74
C PRO A 217 -2.54 -11.75 29.35
N PRO A 218 -2.70 -12.59 28.30
CA PRO A 218 -3.04 -12.16 26.93
C PRO A 218 -4.46 -11.55 26.85
N GLY A 219 -4.85 -11.09 25.66
CA GLY A 219 -6.08 -10.32 25.46
C GLY A 219 -6.99 -10.73 24.30
N HIS A 220 -6.48 -11.17 23.14
CA HIS A 220 -7.28 -11.27 21.90
C HIS A 220 -8.53 -12.20 21.95
N HIS A 221 -8.62 -13.15 22.89
CA HIS A 221 -9.80 -13.98 23.12
C HIS A 221 -10.80 -13.44 24.15
N ALA A 222 -10.47 -12.39 24.92
CA ALA A 222 -11.30 -11.91 26.03
C ALA A 222 -12.63 -11.32 25.54
N MET A 223 -13.73 -12.02 25.77
CA MET A 223 -15.06 -11.65 25.28
C MET A 223 -15.62 -10.44 26.05
N HIS A 224 -16.66 -9.79 25.49
CA HIS A 224 -17.35 -8.69 26.18
C HIS A 224 -17.81 -9.09 27.59
N SER A 225 -18.42 -10.27 27.77
CA SER A 225 -19.05 -10.65 29.04
C SER A 225 -18.33 -11.75 29.82
N GLU A 226 -17.20 -12.29 29.33
CA GLU A 226 -16.50 -13.41 29.97
C GLU A 226 -15.02 -13.56 29.56
N PRO A 227 -14.14 -14.04 30.46
CA PRO A 227 -12.81 -14.53 30.09
C PRO A 227 -12.87 -15.77 29.18
N CYS A 228 -11.87 -15.95 28.33
CA CYS A 228 -11.73 -17.07 27.41
C CYS A 228 -10.28 -17.17 26.93
N GLY A 229 -9.74 -18.38 26.69
CA GLY A 229 -8.45 -18.57 26.02
C GLY A 229 -7.28 -17.87 26.72
N TYR A 230 -7.15 -18.07 28.03
CA TYR A 230 -6.20 -17.39 28.92
C TYR A 230 -6.38 -15.85 29.04
N CYS A 231 -7.29 -15.25 28.27
CA CYS A 231 -7.49 -13.81 28.18
C CYS A 231 -8.61 -13.32 29.12
N PHE A 232 -8.38 -12.20 29.80
CA PHE A 232 -9.33 -11.59 30.75
C PHE A 232 -9.90 -10.25 30.29
N TYR A 233 -9.07 -9.42 29.66
CA TYR A 233 -9.46 -8.17 29.01
C TYR A 233 -8.73 -8.06 27.68
N ASN A 234 -9.37 -7.49 26.64
CA ASN A 234 -8.78 -7.45 25.31
C ASN A 234 -7.81 -6.27 25.18
N ASN A 235 -6.57 -6.51 25.59
CA ASN A 235 -5.46 -5.54 25.62
C ASN A 235 -5.36 -4.71 24.32
N VAL A 236 -5.37 -5.38 23.17
CA VAL A 236 -5.23 -4.78 21.84
C VAL A 236 -6.48 -4.00 21.44
N ALA A 237 -7.68 -4.56 21.61
CA ALA A 237 -8.92 -3.87 21.27
C ALA A 237 -9.17 -2.63 22.14
N LEU A 238 -8.88 -2.70 23.44
CA LEU A 238 -8.97 -1.56 24.36
C LEU A 238 -8.03 -0.42 23.94
N ALA A 239 -6.79 -0.74 23.59
CA ALA A 239 -5.79 0.24 23.14
C ALA A 239 -6.16 0.84 21.76
N ALA A 240 -6.65 0.02 20.82
CA ALA A 240 -7.18 0.50 19.54
C ALA A 240 -8.38 1.45 19.75
N LYS A 241 -9.35 1.06 20.59
CA LYS A 241 -10.54 1.87 20.88
C LYS A 241 -10.21 3.19 21.59
N HIS A 242 -9.21 3.18 22.47
CA HIS A 242 -8.64 4.40 23.06
C HIS A 242 -8.01 5.32 22.00
N ALA A 243 -7.24 4.77 21.06
CA ALA A 243 -6.64 5.55 19.97
C ALA A 243 -7.69 6.15 19.00
N LEU A 244 -8.80 5.43 18.74
CA LEU A 244 -9.95 5.97 18.00
C LEU A 244 -10.67 7.09 18.79
N ASP A 245 -11.10 6.79 20.02
CA ASP A 245 -12.02 7.64 20.77
C ASP A 245 -11.35 8.84 21.46
N LYS A 246 -10.11 8.69 21.95
CA LYS A 246 -9.38 9.74 22.71
C LYS A 246 -8.34 10.46 21.85
N ARG A 247 -7.68 9.75 20.93
CA ARG A 247 -6.66 10.32 20.03
C ARG A 247 -7.17 10.65 18.63
N GLY A 248 -8.39 10.22 18.27
CA GLY A 248 -9.06 10.62 17.04
C GLY A 248 -8.51 9.96 15.77
N LEU A 249 -7.84 8.80 15.88
CA LEU A 249 -7.47 8.02 14.71
C LEU A 249 -8.72 7.56 13.94
N GLN A 250 -8.57 7.39 12.63
CA GLN A 250 -9.64 7.02 11.70
C GLN A 250 -9.36 5.71 10.96
N ARG A 251 -8.12 5.21 11.00
CA ARG A 251 -7.70 3.92 10.38
C ARG A 251 -6.62 3.26 11.24
N ILE A 252 -6.92 2.11 11.83
CA ILE A 252 -6.00 1.27 12.60
C ILE A 252 -6.02 -0.13 11.98
N LEU A 253 -4.85 -0.72 11.73
CA LEU A 253 -4.74 -2.12 11.30
C LEU A 253 -4.31 -2.95 12.51
N ILE A 254 -5.13 -3.94 12.87
CA ILE A 254 -4.78 -4.97 13.84
C ILE A 254 -4.36 -6.21 13.05
N VAL A 255 -3.11 -6.65 13.24
CA VAL A 255 -2.59 -7.90 12.68
C VAL A 255 -2.47 -8.89 13.83
N ASP A 256 -3.23 -9.97 13.77
CA ASP A 256 -3.19 -11.07 14.73
C ASP A 256 -2.48 -12.25 14.07
N TRP A 257 -1.22 -12.48 14.47
CA TRP A 257 -0.39 -13.58 13.95
C TRP A 257 -0.29 -14.74 14.94
N ASP A 258 -1.01 -14.68 16.06
CA ASP A 258 -1.20 -15.81 16.97
C ASP A 258 -1.90 -16.96 16.23
N VAL A 259 -1.51 -18.20 16.50
CA VAL A 259 -2.04 -19.36 15.77
C VAL A 259 -3.51 -19.65 16.11
N HIS A 260 -4.09 -18.97 17.11
CA HIS A 260 -5.50 -19.05 17.47
C HIS A 260 -6.25 -17.80 16.98
N HIS A 261 -7.48 -17.97 16.49
CA HIS A 261 -8.30 -16.83 16.07
C HIS A 261 -8.71 -15.98 17.28
N GLY A 262 -8.28 -14.72 17.34
CA GLY A 262 -8.71 -13.72 18.34
C GLY A 262 -10.17 -13.29 18.16
N GLN A 263 -11.11 -14.20 18.35
CA GLN A 263 -12.53 -14.02 18.02
C GLN A 263 -13.19 -12.82 18.71
N ALA A 264 -12.68 -12.42 19.88
CA ALA A 264 -13.21 -11.26 20.60
C ALA A 264 -12.75 -9.95 19.95
N THR A 265 -11.51 -9.89 19.45
CA THR A 265 -11.01 -8.75 18.67
C THR A 265 -11.82 -8.58 17.38
N GLN A 266 -12.12 -9.67 16.67
CA GLN A 266 -13.06 -9.68 15.55
C GLN A 266 -14.42 -9.07 15.95
N GLN A 267 -15.05 -9.59 17.01
CA GLN A 267 -16.39 -9.15 17.44
C GLN A 267 -16.43 -7.67 17.87
N MET A 268 -15.37 -7.16 18.50
CA MET A 268 -15.28 -5.78 18.99
C MET A 268 -15.19 -4.72 17.89
N PHE A 269 -14.89 -5.11 16.64
CA PHE A 269 -14.78 -4.19 15.50
C PHE A 269 -15.58 -4.64 14.26
N TYR A 270 -16.44 -5.65 14.39
CA TYR A 270 -17.08 -6.32 13.25
C TYR A 270 -17.97 -5.41 12.36
N ASP A 271 -18.36 -4.23 12.86
CA ASP A 271 -19.13 -3.22 12.14
C ASP A 271 -18.41 -1.86 11.95
N ASP A 272 -17.14 -1.72 12.37
CA ASP A 272 -16.40 -0.45 12.39
C ASP A 272 -15.29 -0.37 11.32
N PRO A 273 -15.51 0.29 10.17
CA PRO A 273 -14.53 0.38 9.08
C PRO A 273 -13.31 1.26 9.39
N ARG A 274 -13.21 1.80 10.62
CA ARG A 274 -12.00 2.48 11.11
C ARG A 274 -10.93 1.48 11.57
N VAL A 275 -11.28 0.20 11.70
CA VAL A 275 -10.35 -0.87 12.04
C VAL A 275 -10.39 -1.92 10.93
N VAL A 276 -9.22 -2.33 10.44
CA VAL A 276 -9.09 -3.64 9.79
C VAL A 276 -8.57 -4.61 10.85
N TYR A 277 -9.27 -5.72 11.06
CA TYR A 277 -8.75 -6.87 11.79
C TYR A 277 -8.31 -7.93 10.78
N PHE A 278 -7.11 -8.47 10.95
CA PHE A 278 -6.52 -9.46 10.05
C PHE A 278 -5.89 -10.58 10.89
N SER A 279 -6.46 -11.78 10.87
CA SER A 279 -6.01 -12.92 11.68
C SER A 279 -5.54 -14.09 10.84
N ILE A 280 -4.39 -14.67 11.18
CA ILE A 280 -3.83 -15.87 10.56
C ILE A 280 -3.77 -16.97 11.63
N HIS A 281 -4.63 -17.97 11.52
CA HIS A 281 -4.82 -18.94 12.60
C HIS A 281 -5.05 -20.36 12.09
N ARG A 282 -4.66 -21.37 12.87
CA ARG A 282 -5.02 -22.77 12.64
C ARG A 282 -6.54 -22.91 12.74
N TYR A 283 -7.13 -23.60 11.77
CA TYR A 283 -8.59 -23.78 11.67
C TYR A 283 -8.94 -25.23 11.37
N GLU A 284 -8.27 -25.85 10.39
CA GLU A 284 -8.51 -27.24 9.95
C GLU A 284 -10.00 -27.52 9.62
N HIS A 285 -10.64 -26.58 8.91
CA HIS A 285 -12.09 -26.56 8.65
C HIS A 285 -12.94 -26.48 9.94
N GLY A 286 -12.44 -25.80 10.98
CA GLY A 286 -13.14 -25.55 12.24
C GLY A 286 -12.92 -26.58 13.35
N SER A 287 -12.14 -27.65 13.14
CA SER A 287 -11.86 -28.63 14.19
C SER A 287 -10.81 -28.17 15.21
N PHE A 288 -10.03 -27.13 14.92
CA PHE A 288 -9.11 -26.54 15.89
C PHE A 288 -9.81 -25.49 16.79
N TRP A 289 -9.33 -25.35 18.03
CA TRP A 289 -9.87 -24.40 19.01
C TRP A 289 -9.65 -22.94 18.52
N PRO A 290 -10.64 -22.02 18.66
CA PRO A 290 -11.86 -22.07 19.48
C PRO A 290 -13.07 -22.79 18.87
N GLN A 291 -12.92 -23.51 17.75
CA GLN A 291 -13.98 -24.23 17.05
C GLN A 291 -15.21 -23.36 16.74
N LEU A 292 -14.99 -22.21 16.09
CA LEU A 292 -16.03 -21.26 15.73
C LEU A 292 -16.16 -21.11 14.21
N ARG A 293 -17.39 -21.14 13.68
CA ARG A 293 -17.65 -20.89 12.25
C ARG A 293 -17.19 -19.50 11.84
N GLN A 294 -17.37 -18.52 12.73
CA GLN A 294 -16.96 -17.13 12.48
C GLN A 294 -15.45 -16.93 12.31
N SER A 295 -14.61 -17.96 12.49
CA SER A 295 -13.18 -17.92 12.13
C SER A 295 -12.92 -18.17 10.64
N ASP A 296 -13.94 -18.53 9.85
CA ASP A 296 -13.75 -18.85 8.43
C ASP A 296 -13.59 -17.59 7.55
N PHE A 297 -12.99 -17.76 6.36
CA PHE A 297 -12.59 -16.65 5.47
C PHE A 297 -13.76 -15.79 4.94
N HIS A 298 -14.99 -16.30 5.01
CA HIS A 298 -16.19 -15.64 4.48
C HIS A 298 -16.91 -14.75 5.51
N TYR A 299 -16.43 -14.67 6.76
CA TYR A 299 -16.96 -13.78 7.81
C TYR A 299 -16.32 -12.38 7.72
N VAL A 300 -16.58 -11.70 6.61
CA VAL A 300 -15.87 -10.47 6.20
C VAL A 300 -16.23 -9.20 6.99
N GLY A 301 -17.03 -9.28 8.05
CA GLY A 301 -17.60 -8.11 8.75
C GLY A 301 -19.07 -7.85 8.40
N SER A 302 -19.70 -6.91 9.10
CA SER A 302 -21.11 -6.55 8.97
C SER A 302 -21.30 -5.02 8.89
N GLY A 303 -22.53 -4.56 8.62
CA GLY A 303 -22.88 -3.13 8.68
C GLY A 303 -21.94 -2.27 7.83
N ALA A 304 -21.26 -1.31 8.46
CA ALA A 304 -20.28 -0.45 7.81
C ALA A 304 -18.87 -1.08 7.72
N GLY A 305 -18.54 -2.03 8.62
CA GLY A 305 -17.28 -2.79 8.65
C GLY A 305 -17.23 -3.98 7.69
N LYS A 306 -18.25 -4.18 6.85
CA LYS A 306 -18.26 -5.25 5.84
C LYS A 306 -17.10 -5.09 4.85
N GLY A 307 -16.23 -6.08 4.79
CA GLY A 307 -14.97 -6.10 4.03
C GLY A 307 -13.72 -5.85 4.88
N TYR A 308 -13.84 -5.39 6.13
CA TYR A 308 -12.73 -4.98 7.00
C TYR A 308 -12.28 -6.05 8.00
N ASN A 309 -12.95 -7.21 8.06
CA ASN A 309 -12.55 -8.34 8.90
C ASN A 309 -11.99 -9.47 8.03
N PHE A 310 -10.68 -9.72 8.12
CA PHE A 310 -9.98 -10.74 7.34
C PHE A 310 -9.60 -11.93 8.22
N ASN A 311 -10.12 -13.11 7.87
CA ASN A 311 -9.72 -14.38 8.46
C ASN A 311 -8.94 -15.19 7.43
N VAL A 312 -7.74 -15.66 7.81
CA VAL A 312 -6.86 -16.49 6.98
C VAL A 312 -6.74 -17.88 7.62
N PRO A 313 -7.74 -18.76 7.46
CA PRO A 313 -7.81 -20.04 8.14
C PRO A 313 -6.80 -21.06 7.60
N LEU A 314 -5.77 -21.38 8.38
CA LEU A 314 -4.79 -22.42 8.06
C LEU A 314 -5.45 -23.80 8.20
N ASN A 315 -5.74 -24.42 7.05
CA ASN A 315 -6.48 -25.68 6.95
C ASN A 315 -5.61 -26.94 7.04
N LYS A 316 -4.31 -26.80 7.36
CA LYS A 316 -3.34 -27.85 7.70
C LYS A 316 -2.30 -27.31 8.68
N THR A 317 -1.69 -28.19 9.45
CA THR A 317 -0.46 -27.95 10.23
C THR A 317 0.79 -27.90 9.34
N GLY A 318 1.94 -27.53 9.91
CA GLY A 318 3.24 -27.55 9.22
C GLY A 318 3.51 -26.39 8.25
N MET A 319 2.75 -25.29 8.34
CA MET A 319 2.99 -24.07 7.55
C MET A 319 4.33 -23.42 7.92
N LYS A 320 5.07 -22.92 6.94
CA LYS A 320 6.47 -22.43 7.06
C LYS A 320 6.58 -20.96 6.65
N ASP A 321 7.79 -20.41 6.75
CA ASP A 321 8.15 -19.04 6.35
C ASP A 321 7.61 -18.67 4.95
N GLY A 322 7.70 -19.58 3.97
CA GLY A 322 7.18 -19.35 2.63
C GLY A 322 5.67 -19.20 2.55
N ASP A 323 4.90 -19.96 3.36
CA ASP A 323 3.45 -19.83 3.45
C ASP A 323 3.06 -18.49 4.07
N TYR A 324 3.75 -18.07 5.15
CA TYR A 324 3.48 -16.78 5.80
C TYR A 324 3.91 -15.58 4.94
N LEU A 325 5.05 -15.66 4.24
CA LEU A 325 5.46 -14.66 3.25
C LEU A 325 4.44 -14.55 2.11
N ALA A 326 3.83 -15.67 1.66
CA ALA A 326 2.75 -15.62 0.69
C ALA A 326 1.51 -14.88 1.21
N ILE A 327 1.09 -15.10 2.46
CA ILE A 327 -0.01 -14.33 3.09
C ILE A 327 0.33 -12.83 3.10
N TRP A 328 1.56 -12.46 3.44
CA TRP A 328 2.02 -11.07 3.41
C TRP A 328 1.95 -10.47 2.01
N HIS A 329 2.51 -11.15 1.01
CA HIS A 329 2.60 -10.66 -0.36
C HIS A 329 1.27 -10.62 -1.10
N GLN A 330 0.38 -11.59 -0.87
CA GLN A 330 -0.85 -11.79 -1.65
C GLN A 330 -2.10 -11.19 -0.98
N LEU A 331 -2.14 -11.12 0.35
CA LEU A 331 -3.27 -10.56 1.10
C LEU A 331 -2.90 -9.28 1.84
N LEU A 332 -2.01 -9.39 2.84
CA LEU A 332 -1.89 -8.36 3.88
C LEU A 332 -1.29 -7.06 3.36
N LEU A 333 -0.17 -7.10 2.63
CA LEU A 333 0.48 -5.89 2.14
C LEU A 333 -0.33 -5.15 1.07
N PRO A 334 -0.91 -5.80 0.03
CA PRO A 334 -1.82 -5.14 -0.92
C PRO A 334 -2.95 -4.37 -0.22
N MET A 335 -3.67 -5.00 0.71
CA MET A 335 -4.74 -4.33 1.47
C MET A 335 -4.18 -3.27 2.41
N ALA A 336 -3.08 -3.52 3.12
CA ALA A 336 -2.53 -2.55 4.07
C ALA A 336 -2.05 -1.26 3.40
N TYR A 337 -1.57 -1.33 2.15
CA TYR A 337 -1.29 -0.13 1.34
C TYR A 337 -2.57 0.56 0.84
N GLU A 338 -3.60 -0.19 0.45
CA GLU A 338 -4.92 0.38 0.08
C GLU A 338 -5.69 0.92 1.29
N PHE A 339 -5.42 0.47 2.51
CA PHE A 339 -6.02 0.99 3.74
C PHE A 339 -5.20 2.15 4.33
N ALA A 340 -3.88 2.16 4.15
CA ALA A 340 -2.96 3.17 4.68
C ALA A 340 -3.21 3.52 6.17
N PRO A 341 -3.09 2.56 7.11
CA PRO A 341 -3.38 2.76 8.53
C PRO A 341 -2.49 3.81 9.18
N GLN A 342 -3.04 4.53 10.16
CA GLN A 342 -2.33 5.56 10.94
C GLN A 342 -1.55 4.97 12.13
N LEU A 343 -1.85 3.72 12.47
CA LEU A 343 -1.26 2.89 13.53
C LEU A 343 -1.46 1.43 13.11
N VAL A 344 -0.42 0.60 13.29
CA VAL A 344 -0.53 -0.87 13.31
C VAL A 344 -0.40 -1.34 14.75
N ILE A 345 -1.26 -2.26 15.17
CA ILE A 345 -1.09 -3.03 16.41
C ILE A 345 -0.97 -4.50 16.02
N VAL A 346 0.02 -5.20 16.58
CA VAL A 346 0.23 -6.63 16.37
C VAL A 346 -0.18 -7.37 17.63
N SER A 347 -1.24 -8.17 17.55
CA SER A 347 -1.50 -9.25 18.51
C SER A 347 -0.49 -10.35 18.19
N ALA A 348 0.54 -10.43 19.03
CA ALA A 348 1.76 -11.16 18.74
C ALA A 348 1.88 -12.41 19.60
N GLY A 349 1.15 -13.45 19.21
CA GLY A 349 1.47 -14.82 19.59
C GLY A 349 2.77 -15.29 18.92
N TYR A 350 3.36 -16.36 19.44
CA TYR A 350 4.51 -17.03 18.82
C TYR A 350 4.33 -18.55 18.81
N ASP A 351 3.08 -19.01 18.83
CA ASP A 351 2.64 -20.42 18.74
C ASP A 351 2.48 -20.89 17.29
N SER A 352 2.47 -19.98 16.32
CA SER A 352 2.75 -20.33 14.92
C SER A 352 4.24 -20.67 14.69
N ALA A 353 5.10 -20.53 15.70
CA ALA A 353 6.52 -20.81 15.56
C ALA A 353 6.84 -22.32 15.59
N LEU A 354 7.93 -22.69 14.95
CA LEU A 354 8.50 -24.03 15.00
C LEU A 354 8.60 -24.57 16.44
N GLY A 355 8.00 -25.72 16.66
CA GLY A 355 8.11 -26.46 17.92
C GLY A 355 6.98 -26.20 18.92
N ASP A 356 6.03 -25.30 18.64
CA ASP A 356 4.85 -25.14 19.49
C ASP A 356 3.89 -26.33 19.40
N GLU A 357 3.44 -26.82 20.55
CA GLU A 357 2.58 -28.00 20.67
C GLU A 357 1.09 -27.74 20.42
N LYS A 358 0.65 -26.47 20.42
CA LYS A 358 -0.71 -26.08 20.03
C LYS A 358 -0.79 -25.70 18.57
N GLY A 359 0.19 -24.93 18.07
CA GLY A 359 0.18 -24.50 16.68
C GLY A 359 0.51 -25.60 15.68
N GLU A 360 1.47 -26.48 16.01
CA GLU A 360 2.03 -27.47 15.08
C GLU A 360 2.50 -26.87 13.73
N MET A 361 2.91 -25.60 13.75
CA MET A 361 3.46 -24.88 12.60
C MET A 361 4.98 -24.88 12.63
N GLU A 362 5.61 -24.41 11.55
CA GLU A 362 7.06 -24.44 11.34
C GLU A 362 7.65 -23.06 11.00
N VAL A 363 6.99 -21.95 11.39
CA VAL A 363 7.52 -20.60 11.16
C VAL A 363 8.79 -20.39 11.99
N SER A 364 9.87 -19.96 11.36
CA SER A 364 11.15 -19.70 12.02
C SER A 364 11.05 -18.46 12.93
N PRO A 365 11.76 -18.41 14.07
CA PRO A 365 11.86 -17.20 14.89
C PRO A 365 12.36 -15.97 14.10
N ALA A 366 13.15 -16.19 13.05
CA ALA A 366 13.65 -15.15 12.15
C ALA A 366 12.56 -14.57 11.23
N CYS A 367 11.54 -15.35 10.87
CA CYS A 367 10.45 -14.91 9.99
C CYS A 367 9.69 -13.72 10.60
N TYR A 368 9.32 -13.77 11.87
CA TYR A 368 8.60 -12.69 12.58
C TYR A 368 9.28 -11.31 12.44
N ALA A 369 10.61 -11.27 12.41
CA ALA A 369 11.37 -10.04 12.17
C ALA A 369 11.17 -9.49 10.74
N VAL A 370 11.12 -10.36 9.73
CA VAL A 370 10.83 -9.99 8.33
C VAL A 370 9.37 -9.53 8.19
N LEU A 371 8.42 -10.26 8.78
CA LEU A 371 6.99 -9.95 8.76
C LEU A 371 6.69 -8.59 9.42
N LEU A 372 7.31 -8.31 10.58
CA LEU A 372 7.23 -7.01 11.24
C LEU A 372 7.86 -5.88 10.40
N HIS A 373 9.04 -6.12 9.82
CA HIS A 373 9.74 -5.13 9.00
C HIS A 373 8.93 -4.72 7.77
N ALA A 374 8.22 -5.67 7.15
CA ALA A 374 7.27 -5.38 6.08
C ALA A 374 6.12 -4.47 6.58
N LEU A 375 5.54 -4.72 7.77
CA LEU A 375 4.52 -3.85 8.37
C LEU A 375 5.04 -2.43 8.67
N GLN A 376 6.31 -2.29 9.07
CA GLN A 376 6.93 -0.97 9.28
C GLN A 376 7.01 -0.12 7.99
N SER A 377 6.88 -0.72 6.80
CA SER A 377 6.83 0.01 5.51
C SER A 377 5.42 0.48 5.12
N VAL A 378 4.39 -0.04 5.81
CA VAL A 378 3.02 0.48 5.76
C VAL A 378 2.94 1.76 6.58
N THR A 379 3.42 1.72 7.83
CA THR A 379 3.54 2.87 8.73
C THR A 379 4.63 2.64 9.78
N SER A 380 5.36 3.70 10.16
CA SER A 380 6.39 3.61 11.21
C SER A 380 5.81 3.44 12.62
N ARG A 381 4.50 3.65 12.80
CA ARG A 381 3.78 3.52 14.08
C ARG A 381 3.27 2.10 14.25
N VAL A 382 4.09 1.26 14.88
CA VAL A 382 3.77 -0.14 15.16
C VAL A 382 3.86 -0.41 16.66
N CYS A 383 2.80 -0.98 17.24
CA CYS A 383 2.78 -1.52 18.59
C CYS A 383 2.77 -3.05 18.51
N VAL A 384 3.64 -3.74 19.23
CA VAL A 384 3.64 -5.21 19.37
C VAL A 384 3.16 -5.54 20.79
N VAL A 385 2.18 -6.43 20.91
CA VAL A 385 1.58 -6.83 22.20
C VAL A 385 1.64 -8.35 22.30
N LEU A 386 2.24 -8.88 23.36
CA LEU A 386 2.41 -10.33 23.53
C LEU A 386 1.06 -11.01 23.80
N GLU A 387 0.74 -12.05 23.01
CA GLU A 387 -0.45 -12.91 23.18
C GLU A 387 -0.01 -14.33 23.59
N GLY A 388 -0.16 -15.34 22.72
CA GLY A 388 0.23 -16.74 22.90
C GLY A 388 1.69 -17.09 22.54
N GLY A 389 1.94 -18.33 22.15
CA GLY A 389 3.27 -18.95 22.08
C GLY A 389 3.68 -19.62 23.39
N TYR A 390 3.99 -20.92 23.33
CA TYR A 390 4.18 -21.81 24.48
C TYR A 390 5.48 -22.62 24.39
N CYS A 391 6.00 -22.88 23.18
CA CYS A 391 7.40 -23.30 23.02
C CYS A 391 8.35 -22.17 23.46
N LEU A 392 8.84 -22.24 24.70
CA LEU A 392 9.59 -21.16 25.37
C LEU A 392 10.80 -20.67 24.57
N THR A 393 11.53 -21.57 23.91
CA THR A 393 12.70 -21.23 23.09
C THR A 393 12.31 -20.41 21.85
N SER A 394 11.29 -20.85 21.12
CA SER A 394 10.81 -20.19 19.89
C SER A 394 10.12 -18.87 20.18
N LEU A 395 9.30 -18.83 21.24
CA LEU A 395 8.70 -17.62 21.79
C LEU A 395 9.76 -16.57 22.15
N ALA A 396 10.77 -16.96 22.95
CA ALA A 396 11.77 -16.04 23.44
C ALA A 396 12.68 -15.50 22.32
N GLU A 397 13.03 -16.34 21.34
CA GLU A 397 13.80 -15.91 20.18
C GLU A 397 12.97 -15.02 19.25
N GLY A 398 11.73 -15.42 18.90
CA GLY A 398 10.85 -14.68 18.01
C GLY A 398 10.49 -13.30 18.54
N ALA A 399 10.14 -13.21 19.83
CA ALA A 399 9.86 -11.93 20.50
C ALA A 399 11.11 -11.03 20.57
N ALA A 400 12.29 -11.59 20.82
CA ALA A 400 13.53 -10.82 20.85
C ALA A 400 13.95 -10.32 19.45
N LEU A 401 13.80 -11.13 18.40
CA LEU A 401 14.07 -10.70 17.02
C LEU A 401 13.04 -9.68 16.51
N THR A 402 11.80 -9.77 16.98
CA THR A 402 10.75 -8.76 16.78
C THR A 402 11.13 -7.45 17.46
N LEU A 403 11.59 -7.46 18.72
CA LEU A 403 12.08 -6.26 19.42
C LEU A 403 13.34 -5.66 18.78
N ARG A 404 14.27 -6.50 18.30
CA ARG A 404 15.46 -6.09 17.53
C ARG A 404 15.07 -5.32 16.25
N THR A 405 13.97 -5.72 15.61
CA THR A 405 13.40 -5.06 14.43
C THR A 405 12.60 -3.80 14.77
N LEU A 406 11.92 -3.73 15.93
CA LEU A 406 11.35 -2.46 16.42
C LEU A 406 12.43 -1.42 16.70
N LEU A 407 13.52 -1.84 17.33
CA LEU A 407 14.77 -1.09 17.49
C LEU A 407 15.47 -0.79 16.14
N GLY A 408 14.94 -1.33 15.03
CA GLY A 408 15.29 -1.03 13.65
C GLY A 408 16.72 -1.38 13.26
N ASP A 409 17.26 -2.46 13.83
CA ASP A 409 18.28 -3.25 13.15
C ASP A 409 17.64 -3.92 11.92
N ALA A 410 18.43 -4.46 10.98
CA ALA A 410 17.86 -5.23 9.88
C ALA A 410 17.35 -6.60 10.37
N PRO A 411 16.24 -7.13 9.79
CA PRO A 411 15.88 -8.54 9.97
C PRO A 411 17.05 -9.45 9.61
N PRO A 412 17.28 -10.55 10.35
CA PRO A 412 18.25 -11.56 9.95
C PRO A 412 17.86 -12.17 8.60
N LYS A 413 18.85 -12.63 7.83
CA LYS A 413 18.58 -13.41 6.62
C LYS A 413 17.94 -14.75 6.99
N LEU A 414 16.81 -15.09 6.36
CA LEU A 414 16.14 -16.39 6.54
C LEU A 414 16.96 -17.53 5.92
N GLU A 415 16.70 -18.76 6.36
CA GLU A 415 16.98 -19.94 5.53
C GLU A 415 16.20 -19.84 4.20
N PRO A 416 16.65 -20.48 3.10
CA PRO A 416 15.89 -20.48 1.84
C PRO A 416 14.46 -20.98 2.06
N PRO A 417 13.42 -20.13 1.89
CA PRO A 417 12.07 -20.51 2.26
C PRO A 417 11.54 -21.60 1.31
N THR A 418 10.82 -22.57 1.86
CA THR A 418 10.11 -23.55 1.03
C THR A 418 9.03 -22.87 0.19
N PRO A 419 8.75 -23.35 -1.02
CA PRO A 419 7.55 -22.96 -1.77
C PRO A 419 6.28 -22.99 -0.91
N PRO A 420 5.35 -22.01 -1.09
CA PRO A 420 4.04 -22.07 -0.45
C PRO A 420 3.29 -23.34 -0.87
N CYS A 421 2.62 -23.99 0.08
CA CYS A 421 1.89 -25.22 -0.19
C CYS A 421 0.55 -24.97 -0.90
N ASP A 422 0.00 -26.01 -1.55
CA ASP A 422 -1.35 -25.94 -2.15
C ASP A 422 -2.40 -25.43 -1.15
N SER A 423 -2.30 -25.85 0.12
CA SER A 423 -3.28 -25.50 1.15
C SER A 423 -3.30 -24.02 1.52
N ILE A 424 -2.17 -23.31 1.40
CA ILE A 424 -2.15 -21.86 1.61
C ILE A 424 -2.54 -21.10 0.35
N ARG A 425 -2.22 -21.61 -0.86
CA ARG A 425 -2.76 -21.06 -2.11
C ARG A 425 -4.28 -21.07 -2.10
N ASP A 426 -4.88 -22.20 -1.77
CA ASP A 426 -6.33 -22.37 -1.77
C ASP A 426 -6.97 -21.41 -0.73
N THR A 427 -6.42 -21.35 0.49
CA THR A 427 -6.85 -20.41 1.54
C THR A 427 -6.70 -18.93 1.12
N ILE A 428 -5.60 -18.56 0.47
CA ILE A 428 -5.36 -17.19 -0.02
C ILE A 428 -6.36 -16.83 -1.12
N LEU A 429 -6.64 -17.74 -2.05
CA LEU A 429 -7.61 -17.52 -3.13
C LEU A 429 -9.04 -17.41 -2.62
N ASP A 430 -9.41 -18.18 -1.59
CA ASP A 430 -10.69 -18.07 -0.88
C ASP A 430 -10.84 -16.68 -0.21
N CYS A 431 -9.79 -16.19 0.44
CA CYS A 431 -9.76 -14.84 1.03
C CYS A 431 -9.88 -13.75 -0.05
N ILE A 432 -9.09 -13.83 -1.14
CA ILE A 432 -9.16 -12.90 -2.28
C ILE A 432 -10.58 -12.90 -2.87
N TYR A 433 -11.19 -14.07 -3.05
CA TYR A 433 -12.54 -14.19 -3.57
C TYR A 433 -13.57 -13.44 -2.71
N ALA A 434 -13.52 -13.62 -1.39
CA ALA A 434 -14.43 -12.97 -0.46
C ALA A 434 -14.24 -11.44 -0.42
N HIS A 435 -12.98 -10.97 -0.47
CA HIS A 435 -12.63 -9.56 -0.24
C HIS A 435 -12.52 -8.67 -1.49
N ARG A 436 -12.33 -9.21 -2.70
CA ARG A 436 -12.16 -8.44 -3.96
C ARG A 436 -13.29 -7.48 -4.34
N GLN A 437 -14.48 -7.64 -3.76
CA GLN A 437 -15.61 -6.73 -3.95
C GLN A 437 -15.51 -5.44 -3.10
N TYR A 438 -14.63 -5.42 -2.09
CA TYR A 438 -14.43 -4.28 -1.18
C TYR A 438 -13.08 -3.58 -1.38
N TRP A 439 -12.07 -4.29 -1.91
CA TRP A 439 -10.69 -3.82 -2.05
C TRP A 439 -10.19 -3.93 -3.50
N SER A 440 -9.74 -2.82 -4.08
CA SER A 440 -9.30 -2.75 -5.48
C SER A 440 -8.00 -3.53 -5.73
N CYS A 441 -7.16 -3.66 -4.70
CA CYS A 441 -5.91 -4.42 -4.66
C CYS A 441 -6.07 -5.95 -4.84
N TYR A 442 -7.29 -6.45 -5.05
CA TYR A 442 -7.58 -7.84 -5.39
C TYR A 442 -8.24 -7.99 -6.78
N SER A 443 -8.09 -6.99 -7.64
CA SER A 443 -8.54 -7.01 -9.05
C SER A 443 -7.54 -7.68 -9.99
N TYR A 444 -6.62 -8.50 -9.48
CA TYR A 444 -5.50 -9.06 -10.26
C TYR A 444 -5.81 -10.40 -10.92
N GLN A 445 -6.74 -11.20 -10.37
CA GLN A 445 -6.92 -12.60 -10.78
C GLN A 445 -7.50 -12.71 -12.21
N PRO A 446 -6.97 -13.62 -13.05
CA PRO A 446 -7.31 -13.67 -14.47
C PRO A 446 -8.75 -14.10 -14.73
N ALA A 447 -9.41 -13.47 -15.71
CA ALA A 447 -10.80 -13.78 -16.07
C ALA A 447 -10.99 -15.12 -16.82
N ARG A 448 -9.89 -15.76 -17.27
CA ARG A 448 -9.88 -17.04 -18.00
C ARG A 448 -8.62 -17.82 -17.65
N GLY A 449 -8.69 -19.15 -17.63
CA GLY A 449 -7.57 -20.05 -17.33
C GLY A 449 -8.00 -21.19 -16.40
N ASP A 450 -7.03 -21.80 -15.72
CA ASP A 450 -7.27 -22.76 -14.65
C ASP A 450 -8.11 -22.09 -13.54
N ARG A 451 -9.26 -22.68 -13.18
CA ARG A 451 -10.20 -22.11 -12.19
C ARG A 451 -9.91 -22.61 -10.78
N HIS A 452 -10.02 -21.71 -9.81
CA HIS A 452 -10.07 -22.06 -8.39
C HIS A 452 -11.50 -22.47 -7.98
N GLU A 453 -11.61 -23.39 -7.03
CA GLU A 453 -12.89 -23.86 -6.45
C GLU A 453 -13.00 -23.35 -5.00
N VAL A 454 -13.89 -22.39 -4.78
CA VAL A 454 -14.10 -21.76 -3.46
C VAL A 454 -14.96 -22.66 -2.59
N LEU A 455 -14.41 -23.19 -1.49
CA LEU A 455 -15.04 -24.27 -0.71
C LEU A 455 -15.07 -23.98 0.80
N VAL A 456 -16.19 -23.41 1.27
CA VAL A 456 -16.54 -23.37 2.69
C VAL A 456 -16.68 -24.79 3.23
N ARG A 457 -15.98 -25.12 4.32
CA ARG A 457 -15.97 -26.46 4.94
C ARG A 457 -16.00 -26.35 6.46
N TRP A 458 -16.83 -27.17 7.08
CA TRP A 458 -17.00 -27.20 8.54
C TRP A 458 -16.89 -28.61 9.12
N ARG A 459 -16.17 -28.73 10.24
CA ARG A 459 -15.92 -29.97 11.00
C ARG A 459 -15.90 -29.79 12.53
N GLY A 460 -15.96 -28.56 13.04
CA GLY A 460 -15.94 -28.27 14.48
C GLY A 460 -17.26 -28.49 15.21
N ASP A 461 -17.22 -28.29 16.52
CA ASP A 461 -18.40 -28.25 17.39
C ASP A 461 -18.42 -26.97 18.23
N GLU A 462 -19.45 -26.13 18.02
CA GLU A 462 -19.65 -24.91 18.83
C GLU A 462 -20.33 -25.19 20.19
N THR A 463 -20.74 -26.43 20.46
CA THR A 463 -21.44 -26.83 21.69
C THR A 463 -20.65 -26.47 22.93
N ARG A 464 -21.17 -25.52 23.72
CA ARG A 464 -20.55 -25.12 24.99
C ARG A 464 -20.87 -26.14 26.09
N PRO A 465 -19.86 -26.77 26.74
CA PRO A 465 -20.10 -27.61 27.89
C PRO A 465 -20.54 -26.78 29.11
N SER A 466 -21.26 -27.39 30.04
CA SER A 466 -21.66 -26.72 31.29
C SER A 466 -20.51 -26.52 32.29
N ARG A 467 -19.40 -27.23 32.09
CA ARG A 467 -18.15 -27.14 32.87
C ARG A 467 -16.98 -27.58 31.98
N PHE A 468 -15.93 -26.78 31.91
CA PHE A 468 -14.71 -27.04 31.15
C PHE A 468 -13.70 -27.86 31.98
N ALA A 469 -12.72 -28.46 31.29
CA ALA A 469 -11.60 -29.13 31.94
C ALA A 469 -10.53 -28.12 32.38
N THR A 470 -10.05 -28.27 33.62
CA THR A 470 -9.13 -27.34 34.30
C THR A 470 -7.70 -27.85 34.41
N ARG A 471 -7.44 -29.10 34.01
CA ARG A 471 -6.20 -29.87 34.17
C ARG A 471 -5.99 -30.73 32.92
N ASP A 472 -4.75 -30.95 32.50
CA ASP A 472 -4.39 -31.83 31.39
C ASP A 472 -5.18 -31.53 30.07
N CYS A 473 -5.66 -30.30 29.91
CA CYS A 473 -6.66 -29.90 28.90
C CYS A 473 -6.04 -29.28 27.64
N TYR A 474 -4.83 -29.73 27.29
CA TYR A 474 -4.00 -29.18 26.22
C TYR A 474 -3.20 -30.32 25.54
N PRO A 475 -2.79 -30.16 24.27
CA PRO A 475 -1.89 -31.13 23.63
C PRO A 475 -0.55 -31.19 24.35
N THR A 476 0.13 -32.33 24.25
CA THR A 476 1.50 -32.52 24.76
C THR A 476 2.34 -33.25 23.71
N GLN A 477 3.59 -32.83 23.51
CA GLN A 477 4.53 -33.51 22.59
C GLN A 477 5.24 -34.71 23.25
N ASP A 478 5.61 -35.71 22.44
CA ASP A 478 6.45 -36.82 22.90
C ASP A 478 7.93 -36.41 23.01
N GLU A 479 8.65 -37.07 23.93
CA GLU A 479 10.07 -36.79 24.22
C GLU A 479 11.00 -36.83 22.98
N PRO A 480 10.93 -37.84 22.09
CA PRO A 480 11.66 -37.83 20.81
C PRO A 480 11.36 -36.60 19.94
N THR A 481 10.09 -36.27 19.72
CA THR A 481 9.67 -35.12 18.91
C THR A 481 10.15 -33.79 19.51
N ARG A 482 9.93 -33.58 20.82
CA ARG A 482 10.37 -32.39 21.56
C ARG A 482 11.88 -32.14 21.39
N ARG A 483 12.70 -33.18 21.54
CA ARG A 483 14.16 -33.09 21.39
C ARG A 483 14.60 -32.78 19.97
N ALA A 484 13.96 -33.38 18.96
CA ALA A 484 14.27 -33.10 17.55
C ALA A 484 13.91 -31.65 17.15
N LEU A 485 12.88 -31.07 17.78
CA LEU A 485 12.52 -29.66 17.64
C LEU A 485 13.54 -28.76 18.35
N GLU A 486 13.97 -29.11 19.56
CA GLU A 486 15.01 -28.40 20.31
C GLU A 486 16.36 -28.37 19.56
N ASP A 487 16.83 -29.52 19.05
CA ASP A 487 18.06 -29.61 18.24
C ASP A 487 17.99 -28.69 17.00
N ARG A 488 16.83 -28.60 16.34
CA ARG A 488 16.61 -27.72 15.18
C ARG A 488 16.53 -26.24 15.58
N LEU A 489 15.95 -25.92 16.74
CA LEU A 489 15.87 -24.55 17.25
C LEU A 489 17.24 -24.04 17.68
N ASP A 490 18.05 -24.84 18.39
CA ASP A 490 19.42 -24.45 18.74
C ASP A 490 20.33 -24.39 17.50
N HIS A 491 20.08 -25.20 16.46
CA HIS A 491 20.72 -25.00 15.15
C HIS A 491 20.36 -23.63 14.54
N LEU A 492 19.08 -23.31 14.42
CA LEU A 492 18.60 -22.02 13.90
C LEU A 492 19.21 -20.84 14.67
N ARG A 493 19.23 -20.91 16.01
CA ARG A 493 19.79 -19.88 16.89
C ARG A 493 21.32 -19.74 16.75
N ALA A 494 22.02 -20.80 16.37
CA ALA A 494 23.45 -20.79 16.11
C ALA A 494 23.84 -20.28 14.71
N VAL A 495 22.98 -20.47 13.69
CA VAL A 495 23.25 -20.00 12.31
C VAL A 495 22.64 -18.63 11.97
N THR A 496 21.70 -18.13 12.78
CA THR A 496 21.10 -16.81 12.57
C THR A 496 22.13 -15.70 12.77
N ASP A 497 22.50 -15.02 11.68
CA ASP A 497 23.42 -13.88 11.73
C ASP A 497 22.78 -12.66 12.42
N LEU A 498 23.19 -12.42 13.66
CA LEU A 498 22.81 -11.25 14.45
C LEU A 498 23.91 -10.18 14.54
N THR A 499 24.99 -10.32 13.75
CA THR A 499 26.08 -9.33 13.75
C THR A 499 25.56 -7.94 13.37
N SER A 500 26.24 -6.91 13.88
CA SER A 500 25.92 -5.52 13.60
C SER A 500 27.08 -4.91 12.81
N PRO A 501 26.81 -4.18 11.71
CA PRO A 501 27.85 -3.58 10.90
C PRO A 501 28.56 -2.45 11.66
N THR A 502 29.80 -2.13 11.27
CA THR A 502 30.56 -1.04 11.92
C THR A 502 29.89 0.32 11.71
N HIS A 503 29.24 0.50 10.56
CA HIS A 503 28.43 1.67 10.22
C HIS A 503 27.09 1.23 9.63
N ALA A 504 26.00 1.93 9.95
CA ALA A 504 24.68 1.56 9.45
C ALA A 504 24.58 1.66 7.91
N VAL A 505 24.99 2.80 7.35
CA VAL A 505 24.89 3.07 5.90
C VAL A 505 26.15 3.79 5.41
N GLY A 506 26.78 3.23 4.38
CA GLY A 506 27.86 3.85 3.62
C GLY A 506 27.34 4.83 2.58
N TYR A 507 28.12 5.88 2.29
CA TYR A 507 27.79 6.87 1.26
C TYR A 507 29.02 7.19 0.42
N VAL A 508 28.88 7.13 -0.90
CA VAL A 508 29.97 7.46 -1.84
C VAL A 508 29.53 8.51 -2.85
N TYR A 509 30.38 9.53 -2.98
CA TYR A 509 30.27 10.67 -3.90
C TYR A 509 31.68 11.25 -4.11
N ASP A 510 32.04 11.47 -5.37
CA ASP A 510 33.33 11.97 -5.79
C ASP A 510 33.19 13.01 -6.92
N GLU A 511 33.87 14.15 -6.78
CA GLU A 511 33.80 15.27 -7.73
C GLU A 511 34.52 14.98 -9.06
N ALA A 512 35.36 13.95 -9.14
CA ALA A 512 35.96 13.51 -10.40
C ALA A 512 34.90 13.11 -11.44
N MET A 513 33.74 12.62 -10.99
CA MET A 513 32.59 12.29 -11.85
C MET A 513 31.91 13.52 -12.49
N LEU A 514 32.19 14.74 -12.01
CA LEU A 514 31.68 15.98 -12.61
C LEU A 514 32.40 16.37 -13.91
N LYS A 515 33.55 15.73 -14.20
CA LYS A 515 34.37 16.05 -15.38
C LYS A 515 33.78 15.56 -16.71
N HIS A 516 33.04 14.46 -16.70
CA HIS A 516 32.27 14.00 -17.86
C HIS A 516 31.05 14.91 -18.04
N ARG A 517 30.99 15.67 -19.14
CA ARG A 517 29.91 16.62 -19.42
C ARG A 517 29.79 16.90 -20.91
N ASN A 518 28.56 17.11 -21.38
CA ASN A 518 28.32 17.54 -22.74
C ASN A 518 28.64 19.04 -22.85
N VAL A 519 29.65 19.38 -23.63
CA VAL A 519 30.10 20.77 -23.87
C VAL A 519 29.72 21.28 -25.27
N VAL A 520 29.00 20.46 -26.05
CA VAL A 520 28.52 20.80 -27.41
C VAL A 520 27.03 21.12 -27.39
N GLU A 521 26.25 20.42 -26.56
CA GLU A 521 24.82 20.66 -26.32
C GLU A 521 24.57 21.13 -24.87
N PRO A 522 24.56 22.46 -24.61
CA PRO A 522 24.20 23.00 -23.30
C PRO A 522 22.76 22.63 -22.90
N GLY A 523 22.58 22.18 -21.66
CA GLY A 523 21.26 21.73 -21.16
C GLY A 523 20.94 20.25 -21.46
N HIS A 524 21.93 19.46 -21.90
CA HIS A 524 21.80 18.01 -21.99
C HIS A 524 21.33 17.39 -20.66
N VAL A 525 20.39 16.44 -20.72
CA VAL A 525 19.67 15.88 -19.57
C VAL A 525 20.58 15.14 -18.58
N GLU A 526 21.45 14.27 -19.08
CA GLU A 526 22.51 13.67 -18.27
C GLU A 526 23.63 14.72 -18.09
N SER A 527 23.82 15.19 -16.85
CA SER A 527 24.67 16.34 -16.52
C SER A 527 25.28 16.25 -15.11
N PRO A 528 26.42 16.94 -14.83
CA PRO A 528 27.06 16.96 -13.52
C PRO A 528 26.14 17.39 -12.37
N GLU A 529 25.22 18.31 -12.65
CA GLU A 529 24.26 18.87 -11.69
C GLU A 529 23.40 17.79 -11.02
N ARG A 530 23.18 16.64 -11.66
CA ARG A 530 22.40 15.52 -11.12
C ARG A 530 22.94 15.05 -9.77
N ILE A 531 24.23 14.66 -9.72
CA ILE A 531 24.85 14.19 -8.48
C ILE A 531 25.09 15.32 -7.48
N MET A 532 25.32 16.55 -7.98
CA MET A 532 25.46 17.73 -7.12
C MET A 532 24.17 18.01 -6.36
N ARG A 533 22.99 18.05 -7.02
CA ARG A 533 21.71 18.31 -6.35
C ARG A 533 21.32 17.20 -5.38
N ILE A 534 21.65 15.95 -5.67
CA ILE A 534 21.47 14.84 -4.72
C ILE A 534 22.35 15.06 -3.48
N HIS A 535 23.64 15.35 -3.64
CA HIS A 535 24.57 15.59 -2.53
C HIS A 535 24.18 16.81 -1.69
N GLU A 536 23.77 17.91 -2.34
CA GLU A 536 23.21 19.09 -1.69
C GLU A 536 21.94 18.77 -0.89
N ARG A 537 21.02 17.98 -1.45
CA ARG A 537 19.79 17.57 -0.74
C ARG A 537 20.10 16.71 0.49
N HIS A 538 21.06 15.80 0.39
CA HIS A 538 21.50 14.97 1.52
C HIS A 538 22.11 15.82 2.65
N ARG A 539 22.93 16.82 2.32
CA ARG A 539 23.43 17.81 3.28
C ARG A 539 22.29 18.61 3.90
N ASP A 540 21.40 19.15 3.06
CA ASP A 540 20.31 20.00 3.51
C ASP A 540 19.32 19.27 4.42
N PHE A 541 19.22 17.94 4.29
CA PHE A 541 18.43 17.03 5.14
C PHE A 541 19.20 16.49 6.37
N GLY A 542 20.46 16.87 6.57
CA GLY A 542 21.27 16.39 7.70
C GLY A 542 21.62 14.89 7.61
N LEU A 543 21.71 14.34 6.40
CA LEU A 543 22.05 12.93 6.18
C LEU A 543 23.57 12.70 6.11
N LEU A 544 24.35 13.64 5.56
CA LEU A 544 25.80 13.45 5.40
C LEU A 544 26.53 13.30 6.74
N GLU A 545 25.98 13.90 7.80
CA GLU A 545 26.45 13.82 9.18
C GLU A 545 26.14 12.46 9.84
N ARG A 546 25.24 11.66 9.23
CA ARG A 546 24.74 10.36 9.72
C ARG A 546 25.23 9.18 8.89
N LEU A 547 25.85 9.45 7.73
CA LEU A 547 26.33 8.47 6.76
C LEU A 547 27.84 8.27 6.90
N HIS A 548 28.32 7.04 6.73
CA HIS A 548 29.75 6.78 6.69
C HIS A 548 30.29 7.07 5.28
N ARG A 549 31.07 8.15 5.13
CA ARG A 549 31.65 8.50 3.82
C ARG A 549 32.74 7.49 3.42
N LEU A 550 32.45 6.72 2.38
CA LEU A 550 33.42 5.86 1.71
C LEU A 550 34.29 6.70 0.75
N PRO A 551 35.58 6.36 0.57
CA PRO A 551 36.42 7.02 -0.41
C PRO A 551 36.01 6.63 -1.84
N GLY A 552 36.03 7.60 -2.76
CA GLY A 552 35.94 7.29 -4.19
C GLY A 552 37.23 6.64 -4.69
N ARG A 553 37.12 5.68 -5.61
CA ARG A 553 38.25 5.11 -6.35
C ARG A 553 37.87 4.85 -7.80
N ALA A 554 38.86 4.75 -8.66
CA ALA A 554 38.65 4.17 -9.99
C ALA A 554 38.56 2.64 -9.92
N ALA A 555 37.73 2.05 -10.78
CA ALA A 555 37.84 0.65 -11.17
C ALA A 555 39.11 0.46 -12.00
N SER A 556 39.81 -0.64 -11.76
CA SER A 556 40.97 -1.09 -12.53
C SER A 556 40.54 -1.74 -13.85
N ASP A 557 41.46 -1.79 -14.82
CA ASP A 557 41.26 -2.53 -16.08
C ASP A 557 40.78 -3.97 -15.83
N GLN A 558 41.32 -4.67 -14.81
CA GLN A 558 40.91 -6.04 -14.49
C GLN A 558 39.47 -6.14 -13.96
N GLU A 559 39.02 -5.17 -13.16
CA GLU A 559 37.61 -5.10 -12.73
C GLU A 559 36.71 -4.84 -13.94
N ILE A 560 37.06 -3.87 -14.80
CA ILE A 560 36.28 -3.51 -16.00
C ILE A 560 36.13 -4.69 -16.97
N LEU A 561 37.21 -5.45 -17.19
CA LEU A 561 37.26 -6.61 -18.09
C LEU A 561 36.50 -7.85 -17.55
N SER A 562 35.95 -7.81 -16.33
CA SER A 562 35.09 -8.88 -15.82
C SER A 562 33.76 -8.99 -16.60
N VAL A 563 33.26 -7.89 -17.16
CA VAL A 563 32.04 -7.84 -17.99
C VAL A 563 32.23 -7.20 -19.36
N HIS A 564 33.13 -6.22 -19.51
CA HIS A 564 33.41 -5.59 -20.81
C HIS A 564 34.55 -6.31 -21.57
N SER A 565 34.63 -6.12 -22.88
CA SER A 565 35.72 -6.67 -23.71
C SER A 565 36.97 -5.80 -23.70
N ASP A 566 38.11 -6.44 -23.94
CA ASP A 566 39.41 -5.83 -24.21
C ASP A 566 39.33 -4.74 -25.28
N LYS A 567 38.79 -5.10 -26.46
CA LYS A 567 38.62 -4.18 -27.59
C LYS A 567 37.77 -2.96 -27.23
N TYR A 568 36.77 -3.11 -26.36
CA TYR A 568 35.91 -1.99 -25.97
C TYR A 568 36.58 -1.09 -24.93
N LEU A 569 37.25 -1.66 -23.93
CA LEU A 569 38.04 -0.87 -22.98
C LEU A 569 39.16 -0.08 -23.68
N ASP A 570 39.88 -0.71 -24.62
CA ASP A 570 40.92 -0.02 -25.38
C ASP A 570 40.33 1.08 -26.30
N ARG A 571 39.14 0.85 -26.89
CA ARG A 571 38.40 1.90 -27.62
C ARG A 571 38.04 3.08 -26.70
N LEU A 572 37.62 2.85 -25.46
CA LEU A 572 37.38 3.94 -24.49
C LEU A 572 38.67 4.69 -24.12
N LYS A 573 39.83 4.01 -24.08
CA LYS A 573 41.14 4.64 -23.87
C LYS A 573 41.56 5.53 -25.06
N GLU A 574 41.30 5.11 -26.30
CA GLU A 574 41.51 5.95 -27.49
C GLU A 574 40.71 7.26 -27.39
N LEU A 575 39.43 7.17 -27.03
CA LEU A 575 38.53 8.33 -26.91
C LEU A 575 39.05 9.35 -25.87
N ALA A 576 39.64 8.90 -24.77
CA ALA A 576 40.25 9.80 -23.76
C ALA A 576 41.41 10.66 -24.32
N SER A 577 42.09 10.19 -25.38
CA SER A 577 43.14 10.94 -26.10
C SER A 577 42.64 11.75 -27.30
N THR A 578 41.38 11.55 -27.69
CA THR A 578 40.79 12.11 -28.92
C THR A 578 40.30 13.55 -28.70
N LYS A 579 40.44 14.41 -29.72
CA LYS A 579 40.02 15.81 -29.63
C LYS A 579 38.49 15.91 -29.59
N LEU A 580 37.99 16.88 -28.83
CA LEU A 580 36.56 17.10 -28.59
C LEU A 580 35.69 17.18 -29.87
N ARG A 581 36.20 17.79 -30.96
CA ARG A 581 35.50 17.83 -32.25
C ARG A 581 35.28 16.42 -32.81
N ASP A 582 36.34 15.62 -32.79
CA ASP A 582 36.37 14.30 -33.41
C ASP A 582 35.59 13.30 -32.52
N LEU A 583 35.56 13.53 -31.20
CA LEU A 583 34.66 12.85 -30.25
C LEU A 583 33.18 13.13 -30.54
N ASN A 584 32.81 14.38 -30.86
CA ASN A 584 31.40 14.71 -31.16
C ASN A 584 30.93 14.07 -32.47
N ASN A 585 31.81 13.85 -33.45
CA ASN A 585 31.47 13.10 -34.65
C ASN A 585 31.32 11.59 -34.33
N GLN A 586 32.26 11.02 -33.57
CA GLN A 586 32.24 9.59 -33.19
C GLN A 586 31.08 9.20 -32.26
N LYS A 587 30.33 10.17 -31.73
CA LYS A 587 29.08 9.88 -30.99
C LYS A 587 27.96 9.38 -31.91
N GLU A 588 27.98 9.74 -33.20
CA GLU A 588 26.99 9.33 -34.20
C GLU A 588 27.08 7.82 -34.55
N GLU A 589 28.14 7.14 -34.10
CA GLU A 589 28.31 5.68 -34.19
C GLU A 589 27.53 4.91 -33.12
N TYR A 590 26.92 5.60 -32.14
CA TYR A 590 26.30 5.00 -30.94
C TYR A 590 24.94 5.62 -30.60
N ASP A 591 24.04 4.84 -30.02
CA ASP A 591 22.71 5.32 -29.64
C ASP A 591 22.75 6.13 -28.33
N SER A 592 22.42 7.42 -28.45
CA SER A 592 22.17 8.32 -27.31
C SER A 592 23.36 8.42 -26.34
N VAL A 593 24.59 8.55 -26.88
CA VAL A 593 25.83 8.74 -26.12
C VAL A 593 26.47 10.10 -26.41
N TYR A 594 27.19 10.67 -25.45
CA TYR A 594 28.12 11.78 -25.68
C TYR A 594 29.49 11.49 -25.05
N PHE A 595 30.56 12.01 -25.66
CA PHE A 595 31.93 11.79 -25.21
C PHE A 595 32.63 13.09 -24.82
N HIS A 596 33.49 12.99 -23.81
CA HIS A 596 34.42 14.00 -23.34
C HIS A 596 35.77 13.31 -23.06
N PRO A 597 36.94 13.99 -23.14
CA PRO A 597 38.22 13.33 -22.86
C PRO A 597 38.31 12.70 -21.45
N GLU A 598 37.53 13.22 -20.49
CA GLU A 598 37.41 12.67 -19.13
C GLU A 598 36.20 11.71 -18.97
N SER A 599 35.65 11.16 -20.07
CA SER A 599 34.55 10.18 -20.01
C SER A 599 34.97 8.88 -19.34
N LEU A 600 36.07 8.25 -19.79
CA LEU A 600 36.54 6.99 -19.22
C LEU A 600 37.01 7.16 -17.76
N SER A 601 37.70 8.25 -17.44
CA SER A 601 38.13 8.54 -16.06
C SER A 601 36.93 8.72 -15.11
N SER A 602 35.88 9.41 -15.55
CA SER A 602 34.64 9.57 -14.77
C SER A 602 33.89 8.24 -14.61
N ALA A 603 33.75 7.46 -15.69
CA ALA A 603 33.07 6.16 -15.66
C ALA A 603 33.81 5.12 -14.80
N ALA A 604 35.15 5.10 -14.86
CA ALA A 604 35.96 4.26 -13.99
C ALA A 604 35.78 4.65 -12.51
N VAL A 605 35.68 5.95 -12.19
CA VAL A 605 35.36 6.40 -10.81
C VAL A 605 33.95 5.99 -10.41
N ALA A 606 32.94 6.11 -11.28
CA ALA A 606 31.57 5.66 -11.00
C ALA A 606 31.53 4.17 -10.62
N ALA A 607 32.08 3.30 -11.48
CA ALA A 607 32.16 1.86 -11.23
C ALA A 607 32.96 1.53 -9.96
N GLY A 608 34.13 2.17 -9.77
CA GLY A 608 34.98 1.95 -8.61
C GLY A 608 34.35 2.39 -7.29
N CYS A 609 33.50 3.42 -7.30
CA CYS A 609 32.70 3.83 -6.15
C CYS A 609 31.66 2.76 -5.76
N VAL A 610 30.96 2.17 -6.73
CA VAL A 610 29.95 1.12 -6.45
C VAL A 610 30.62 -0.19 -6.01
N LEU A 611 31.76 -0.55 -6.61
CA LEU A 611 32.61 -1.66 -6.16
C LEU A 611 33.08 -1.45 -4.70
N GLN A 612 33.51 -0.23 -4.34
CA GLN A 612 33.91 0.10 -2.97
C GLN A 612 32.76 0.00 -1.97
N ALA A 613 31.54 0.34 -2.40
CA ALA A 613 30.33 0.23 -1.59
C ALA A 613 29.90 -1.24 -1.38
N VAL A 614 29.98 -2.08 -2.42
CA VAL A 614 29.74 -3.52 -2.30
C VAL A 614 30.79 -4.18 -1.40
N GLU A 615 32.08 -3.86 -1.56
CA GLU A 615 33.14 -4.34 -0.67
C GLU A 615 32.87 -3.97 0.80
N ALA A 616 32.47 -2.73 1.07
CA ALA A 616 32.14 -2.27 2.43
C ALA A 616 30.90 -2.96 3.02
N VAL A 617 29.90 -3.31 2.20
CA VAL A 617 28.67 -4.00 2.65
C VAL A 617 28.88 -5.51 2.84
N VAL A 618 29.59 -6.17 1.91
CA VAL A 618 29.87 -7.62 1.99
C VAL A 618 30.86 -7.93 3.12
N SER A 619 31.76 -7.01 3.46
CA SER A 619 32.69 -7.16 4.61
C SER A 619 32.09 -6.80 5.97
N GLY A 620 30.85 -6.31 6.03
CA GLY A 620 30.22 -5.84 7.28
C GLY A 620 30.77 -4.51 7.83
N GLN A 621 31.60 -3.79 7.07
CA GLN A 621 31.97 -2.41 7.42
C GLN A 621 30.73 -1.50 7.41
N CYS A 622 29.85 -1.68 6.42
CA CYS A 622 28.57 -0.99 6.29
C CYS A 622 27.41 -2.01 6.26
N GLY A 623 26.24 -1.65 6.77
CA GLY A 623 25.03 -2.49 6.66
C GLY A 623 24.38 -2.40 5.27
N ALA A 624 24.32 -1.19 4.74
CA ALA A 624 23.82 -0.86 3.40
C ALA A 624 24.66 0.29 2.80
N ALA A 625 24.44 0.68 1.54
CA ALA A 625 25.11 1.84 0.95
C ALA A 625 24.29 2.60 -0.10
N ALA A 626 24.56 3.90 -0.23
CA ALA A 626 24.03 4.76 -1.29
C ALA A 626 25.18 5.35 -2.15
N CYS A 627 25.14 5.08 -3.46
CA CYS A 627 26.17 5.50 -4.41
C CYS A 627 25.61 6.59 -5.33
N VAL A 628 26.05 7.83 -5.10
CA VAL A 628 25.63 9.00 -5.89
C VAL A 628 26.66 9.22 -7.00
N VAL A 629 26.55 8.37 -8.03
CA VAL A 629 27.55 8.18 -9.10
C VAL A 629 27.04 8.64 -10.48
N ARG A 630 27.96 8.97 -11.40
CA ARG A 630 27.69 9.15 -12.84
C ARG A 630 28.99 9.10 -13.68
N PRO A 631 28.96 8.78 -14.99
CA PRO A 631 27.81 8.41 -15.80
C PRO A 631 27.11 7.12 -15.34
N PRO A 632 25.85 6.89 -15.76
CA PRO A 632 25.14 5.64 -15.55
C PRO A 632 25.83 4.46 -16.27
N GLY A 633 25.32 3.26 -16.04
CA GLY A 633 25.88 2.00 -16.54
C GLY A 633 24.90 0.98 -17.10
N HIS A 634 23.62 0.96 -16.72
CA HIS A 634 22.73 -0.18 -17.00
C HIS A 634 22.46 -0.46 -18.51
N HIS A 635 22.60 0.52 -19.40
CA HIS A 635 22.55 0.33 -20.86
C HIS A 635 23.90 -0.10 -21.49
N ALA A 636 25.03 0.01 -20.76
CA ALA A 636 26.34 -0.33 -21.31
C ALA A 636 26.48 -1.85 -21.49
N ALA A 637 26.70 -2.28 -22.73
CA ALA A 637 26.84 -3.68 -23.11
C ALA A 637 28.31 -4.13 -23.03
N ARG A 638 28.54 -5.43 -23.24
CA ARG A 638 29.90 -6.04 -23.25
C ARG A 638 30.90 -5.34 -24.18
N ALA A 639 30.44 -4.76 -25.29
CA ALA A 639 31.30 -4.20 -26.33
C ALA A 639 30.87 -2.82 -26.88
N ALA A 640 29.89 -2.15 -26.27
CA ALA A 640 29.36 -0.87 -26.75
C ALA A 640 28.72 -0.02 -25.62
N PRO A 641 28.82 1.32 -25.70
CA PRO A 641 28.00 2.23 -24.91
C PRO A 641 26.63 2.46 -25.57
N ALA A 642 25.63 2.83 -24.77
CA ALA A 642 24.30 3.25 -25.20
C ALA A 642 23.63 4.05 -24.08
N GLY A 643 22.67 4.93 -24.38
CA GLY A 643 21.82 5.58 -23.35
C GLY A 643 22.61 6.27 -22.25
N PHE A 644 23.58 7.10 -22.63
CA PHE A 644 24.59 7.76 -21.77
C PHE A 644 25.52 6.84 -20.97
N CYS A 645 25.32 5.52 -20.99
CA CYS A 645 26.07 4.56 -20.21
C CYS A 645 27.38 4.16 -20.90
N LEU A 646 28.48 4.16 -20.14
CA LEU A 646 29.83 3.83 -20.66
C LEU A 646 30.39 2.51 -20.10
N LEU A 647 30.23 2.28 -18.80
CA LEU A 647 30.64 1.06 -18.09
C LEU A 647 29.47 0.63 -17.21
N ASN A 648 29.17 -0.66 -17.13
CA ASN A 648 28.01 -1.15 -16.39
C ASN A 648 28.31 -1.25 -14.88
N ASN A 649 28.15 -0.12 -14.18
CA ASN A 649 28.43 0.03 -12.75
C ASN A 649 27.81 -1.08 -11.89
N ALA A 650 26.51 -1.36 -12.10
CA ALA A 650 25.77 -2.36 -11.33
C ALA A 650 26.22 -3.80 -11.64
N ALA A 651 26.38 -4.17 -12.91
CA ALA A 651 26.85 -5.50 -13.30
C ALA A 651 28.31 -5.76 -12.88
N LEU A 652 29.18 -4.75 -12.95
CA LEU A 652 30.56 -4.81 -12.42
C LEU A 652 30.56 -5.14 -10.92
N ALA A 653 29.70 -4.46 -10.16
CA ALA A 653 29.60 -4.66 -8.72
C ALA A 653 28.92 -5.99 -8.33
N ALA A 654 27.90 -6.44 -9.10
CA ALA A 654 27.25 -7.73 -8.89
C ALA A 654 28.21 -8.91 -9.08
N ARG A 655 29.16 -8.80 -10.02
CA ARG A 655 30.21 -9.81 -10.26
C ARG A 655 31.19 -9.99 -9.09
N ALA A 656 31.20 -9.07 -8.12
CA ALA A 656 32.05 -9.15 -6.92
C ALA A 656 31.39 -9.88 -5.72
N ALA A 657 30.16 -10.34 -5.86
CA ALA A 657 29.40 -11.02 -4.80
C ALA A 657 28.72 -12.31 -5.30
N HIS A 658 28.21 -13.10 -4.35
CA HIS A 658 27.44 -14.33 -4.59
C HIS A 658 25.94 -14.03 -4.48
N ARG A 659 25.08 -14.81 -5.17
CA ARG A 659 23.60 -14.69 -5.21
C ARG A 659 23.09 -13.25 -5.07
N VAL A 660 23.34 -12.44 -6.08
CA VAL A 660 22.96 -11.02 -6.09
C VAL A 660 21.56 -10.86 -6.70
N LEU A 661 20.65 -10.22 -5.98
CA LEU A 661 19.47 -9.62 -6.62
C LEU A 661 19.90 -8.27 -7.21
N LEU A 662 19.88 -8.16 -8.54
CA LEU A 662 20.11 -6.91 -9.25
C LEU A 662 18.75 -6.41 -9.75
N LEU A 663 18.12 -5.53 -8.97
CA LEU A 663 16.83 -4.94 -9.28
C LEU A 663 17.04 -3.61 -10.01
N ASP A 664 16.40 -3.44 -11.16
CA ASP A 664 16.35 -2.21 -11.93
C ASP A 664 14.94 -1.61 -11.88
N TRP A 665 14.85 -0.35 -11.42
CA TRP A 665 13.60 0.41 -11.37
C TRP A 665 13.67 1.70 -12.21
N ASP A 666 14.74 1.86 -12.99
CA ASP A 666 14.83 2.89 -14.02
C ASP A 666 13.67 2.72 -15.02
N VAL A 667 13.19 3.84 -15.58
CA VAL A 667 12.06 3.78 -16.51
C VAL A 667 12.44 3.14 -17.84
N HIS A 668 13.74 2.98 -18.13
CA HIS A 668 14.25 2.31 -19.32
C HIS A 668 14.73 0.89 -18.98
N HIS A 669 14.56 -0.04 -19.91
CA HIS A 669 15.10 -1.39 -19.75
C HIS A 669 16.64 -1.37 -19.76
N GLY A 670 17.27 -1.81 -18.67
CA GLY A 670 18.72 -2.01 -18.55
C GLY A 670 19.24 -3.16 -19.43
N ASN A 671 19.10 -3.02 -20.75
CA ASN A 671 19.46 -4.00 -21.78
C ASN A 671 20.95 -4.40 -21.72
N GLY A 672 21.84 -3.50 -21.33
CA GLY A 672 23.25 -3.79 -21.10
C GLY A 672 23.44 -4.75 -19.92
N THR A 673 22.76 -4.48 -18.80
CA THR A 673 22.76 -5.35 -17.61
C THR A 673 22.20 -6.72 -17.93
N GLN A 674 21.00 -6.78 -18.54
CA GLN A 674 20.38 -8.02 -18.99
C GLN A 674 21.35 -8.84 -19.86
N ALA A 675 21.96 -8.24 -20.89
CA ALA A 675 22.90 -8.95 -21.77
C ALA A 675 24.18 -9.44 -21.07
N LEU A 676 24.57 -8.82 -19.94
CA LEU A 676 25.73 -9.20 -19.12
C LEU A 676 25.41 -10.26 -18.04
N THR A 677 24.14 -10.51 -17.75
CA THR A 677 23.67 -11.49 -16.75
C THR A 677 22.84 -12.63 -17.36
N TYR A 678 22.43 -12.56 -18.63
CA TYR A 678 21.43 -13.44 -19.28
C TYR A 678 21.65 -14.96 -19.21
N THR A 679 22.87 -15.40 -18.85
CA THR A 679 23.24 -16.82 -18.73
C THR A 679 23.67 -17.23 -17.32
N ASP A 680 23.44 -16.38 -16.32
CA ASP A 680 23.94 -16.54 -14.96
C ASP A 680 22.82 -16.87 -13.96
N ASP A 681 23.09 -17.76 -13.01
CA ASP A 681 22.18 -18.08 -11.89
C ASP A 681 22.63 -17.42 -10.56
N GLN A 682 23.83 -16.84 -10.52
CA GLN A 682 24.34 -16.10 -9.37
C GLN A 682 23.95 -14.61 -9.36
N ILE A 683 23.26 -14.15 -10.41
CA ILE A 683 22.68 -12.81 -10.49
C ILE A 683 21.24 -12.92 -10.99
N LEU A 684 20.28 -12.74 -10.09
CA LEU A 684 18.86 -12.58 -10.44
C LEU A 684 18.64 -11.15 -10.90
N TYR A 685 18.36 -10.94 -12.19
CA TYR A 685 17.99 -9.64 -12.73
C TYR A 685 16.47 -9.47 -12.77
N ILE A 686 15.97 -8.37 -12.20
CA ILE A 686 14.55 -7.98 -12.29
C ILE A 686 14.51 -6.53 -12.78
N SER A 687 13.69 -6.19 -13.77
CA SER A 687 13.59 -4.82 -14.31
C SER A 687 12.13 -4.33 -14.40
N ILE A 688 11.84 -3.15 -13.84
CA ILE A 688 10.50 -2.50 -13.86
C ILE A 688 10.57 -1.20 -14.67
N HIS A 689 10.31 -1.32 -15.97
CA HIS A 689 10.54 -0.26 -16.95
C HIS A 689 9.31 -0.02 -17.83
N ARG A 690 9.29 1.10 -18.55
CA ARG A 690 8.35 1.37 -19.63
C ARG A 690 8.83 0.70 -20.92
N TYR A 691 7.89 0.05 -21.60
CA TYR A 691 8.15 -0.74 -22.82
C TYR A 691 7.34 -0.20 -24.00
N ASP A 692 6.09 0.22 -23.76
CA ASP A 692 5.12 0.64 -24.80
C ASP A 692 5.15 -0.31 -26.01
N HIS A 693 5.01 -1.62 -25.79
CA HIS A 693 5.10 -2.70 -26.79
C HIS A 693 6.40 -2.70 -27.63
N GLY A 694 7.52 -2.31 -27.04
CA GLY A 694 8.82 -2.21 -27.69
C GLY A 694 9.06 -0.88 -28.41
N SER A 695 8.16 0.10 -28.28
CA SER A 695 8.34 1.43 -28.86
C SER A 695 9.05 2.43 -27.94
N PHE A 696 9.20 2.13 -26.64
CA PHE A 696 10.02 2.94 -25.73
C PHE A 696 11.51 2.56 -25.81
N PHE A 697 12.41 3.46 -25.43
CA PHE A 697 13.86 3.22 -25.46
C PHE A 697 14.25 2.08 -24.49
N PRO A 698 15.11 1.11 -24.86
CA PRO A 698 16.02 1.07 -26.02
C PRO A 698 15.46 0.34 -27.27
N HIS A 699 14.14 0.34 -27.48
CA HIS A 699 13.47 -0.16 -28.69
C HIS A 699 13.70 -1.66 -29.02
N SER A 700 14.12 -2.48 -28.03
CA SER A 700 14.28 -3.93 -28.20
C SER A 700 13.12 -4.72 -27.61
N LYS A 701 12.75 -5.81 -28.29
CA LYS A 701 11.85 -6.86 -27.77
C LYS A 701 12.47 -7.70 -26.65
N ASP A 702 13.78 -7.56 -26.42
CA ASP A 702 14.46 -8.21 -25.28
C ASP A 702 13.98 -7.64 -23.91
N ALA A 703 13.31 -6.49 -23.91
CA ALA A 703 12.66 -5.90 -22.74
C ALA A 703 11.31 -6.58 -22.39
N ASP A 704 10.77 -7.45 -23.25
CA ASP A 704 9.47 -8.07 -22.99
C ASP A 704 9.52 -9.10 -21.84
N TYR A 705 8.36 -9.40 -21.25
CA TYR A 705 8.23 -10.39 -20.16
C TYR A 705 8.59 -11.81 -20.59
N THR A 706 8.69 -12.08 -21.90
CA THR A 706 9.10 -13.37 -22.46
C THR A 706 10.62 -13.59 -22.45
N ALA A 707 11.45 -12.57 -22.18
CA ALA A 707 12.90 -12.67 -22.16
C ALA A 707 13.42 -13.22 -20.81
N VAL A 708 13.27 -14.53 -20.61
CA VAL A 708 13.48 -15.20 -19.31
C VAL A 708 14.93 -15.56 -18.97
N GLY A 709 15.91 -15.20 -19.80
CA GLY A 709 17.30 -15.71 -19.68
C GLY A 709 17.51 -17.01 -20.46
N THR A 710 18.75 -17.53 -20.46
CA THR A 710 19.12 -18.73 -21.24
C THR A 710 20.15 -19.62 -20.53
N GLY A 711 20.10 -20.92 -20.81
CA GLY A 711 21.07 -21.89 -20.25
C GLY A 711 20.92 -21.99 -18.74
N ARG A 712 21.96 -21.60 -17.98
CA ARG A 712 21.88 -21.54 -16.51
C ARG A 712 21.05 -20.37 -15.99
N GLY A 713 21.03 -19.24 -16.72
CA GLY A 713 20.25 -18.06 -16.36
C GLY A 713 18.77 -18.14 -16.74
N GLU A 714 18.28 -19.27 -17.27
CA GLU A 714 16.87 -19.42 -17.60
C GLU A 714 15.99 -19.39 -16.32
N GLY A 715 15.08 -18.42 -16.26
CA GLY A 715 14.28 -18.09 -15.08
C GLY A 715 14.84 -16.94 -14.24
N TYR A 716 16.13 -16.61 -14.35
CA TYR A 716 16.84 -15.61 -13.55
C TYR A 716 16.87 -14.20 -14.17
N ASN A 717 16.19 -13.99 -15.30
CA ASN A 717 15.94 -12.67 -15.89
C ASN A 717 14.43 -12.42 -15.94
N ILE A 718 13.94 -11.39 -15.26
CA ILE A 718 12.51 -11.04 -15.19
C ILE A 718 12.32 -9.59 -15.62
N ASN A 719 11.56 -9.38 -16.69
CA ASN A 719 11.13 -8.05 -17.11
C ASN A 719 9.67 -7.80 -16.70
N ILE A 720 9.37 -6.60 -16.21
CA ILE A 720 8.03 -6.13 -15.87
C ILE A 720 7.72 -4.92 -16.78
N PRO A 721 7.37 -5.17 -18.06
CA PRO A 721 7.24 -4.12 -19.08
C PRO A 721 5.91 -3.35 -18.99
N TRP A 722 5.95 -2.07 -18.61
CA TRP A 722 4.77 -1.20 -18.65
C TRP A 722 4.45 -0.77 -20.08
N ASN A 723 3.28 -1.19 -20.57
CA ASN A 723 2.79 -0.87 -21.91
C ASN A 723 2.03 0.47 -22.02
N LYS A 724 2.10 1.31 -20.98
CA LYS A 724 1.42 2.60 -20.93
C LYS A 724 2.19 3.60 -20.08
N ARG A 725 2.33 4.85 -20.56
CA ARG A 725 2.84 5.97 -19.76
C ARG A 725 1.96 6.25 -18.54
N GLY A 726 2.55 6.83 -17.49
CA GLY A 726 1.82 7.41 -16.37
C GLY A 726 1.53 6.46 -15.20
N MET A 727 2.10 5.25 -15.21
CA MET A 727 2.15 4.36 -14.05
C MET A 727 2.81 5.07 -12.86
N GLY A 728 2.41 4.76 -11.63
CA GLY A 728 2.97 5.33 -10.41
C GLY A 728 2.98 4.35 -9.25
N ASP A 729 2.78 4.86 -8.04
CA ASP A 729 2.92 4.11 -6.79
C ASP A 729 2.07 2.84 -6.75
N ALA A 730 0.84 2.87 -7.26
CA ALA A 730 -0.05 1.71 -7.26
C ALA A 730 0.52 0.54 -8.10
N GLU A 731 0.99 0.82 -9.31
CA GLU A 731 1.55 -0.17 -10.23
C GLU A 731 2.91 -0.69 -9.76
N TYR A 732 3.78 0.17 -9.23
CA TYR A 732 5.09 -0.25 -8.71
C TYR A 732 4.95 -1.07 -7.41
N MET A 733 4.04 -0.70 -6.51
CA MET A 733 3.76 -1.50 -5.30
C MET A 733 3.03 -2.81 -5.61
N ALA A 734 2.22 -2.85 -6.68
CA ALA A 734 1.66 -4.09 -7.21
C ALA A 734 2.76 -5.01 -7.77
N ALA A 735 3.67 -4.50 -8.61
CA ALA A 735 4.83 -5.27 -9.08
C ALA A 735 5.67 -5.81 -7.92
N PHE A 736 5.91 -5.00 -6.88
CA PHE A 736 6.66 -5.42 -5.69
C PHE A 736 5.99 -6.56 -4.94
N THR A 737 4.69 -6.45 -4.63
CA THR A 737 3.95 -7.46 -3.85
C THR A 737 3.63 -8.72 -4.66
N GLN A 738 3.35 -8.59 -5.96
CA GLN A 738 2.93 -9.71 -6.80
C GLN A 738 4.08 -10.44 -7.51
N VAL A 739 5.25 -9.80 -7.68
CA VAL A 739 6.38 -10.38 -8.43
C VAL A 739 7.71 -10.24 -7.69
N VAL A 740 8.16 -9.01 -7.37
CA VAL A 740 9.54 -8.77 -6.92
C VAL A 740 9.83 -9.48 -5.59
N LEU A 741 8.99 -9.26 -4.57
CA LEU A 741 9.22 -9.82 -3.23
C LEU A 741 9.00 -11.34 -3.16
N PRO A 742 7.94 -11.93 -3.76
CA PRO A 742 7.82 -13.38 -3.89
C PRO A 742 9.09 -14.05 -4.44
N ILE A 743 9.56 -13.60 -5.60
CA ILE A 743 10.75 -14.15 -6.26
C ILE A 743 12.01 -13.86 -5.43
N ALA A 744 12.18 -12.65 -4.90
CA ALA A 744 13.36 -12.29 -4.14
C ALA A 744 13.49 -13.08 -2.83
N HIS A 745 12.39 -13.42 -2.17
CA HIS A 745 12.42 -14.30 -1.00
C HIS A 745 12.73 -15.76 -1.39
N GLU A 746 12.16 -16.28 -2.48
CA GLU A 746 12.47 -17.63 -3.00
C GLU A 746 13.93 -17.75 -3.48
N TYR A 747 14.47 -16.70 -4.12
CA TYR A 747 15.88 -16.61 -4.52
C TYR A 747 16.84 -16.37 -3.35
N ASN A 748 16.34 -15.88 -2.21
CA ASN A 748 17.06 -15.62 -0.96
C ASN A 748 18.50 -15.06 -1.15
N PRO A 749 18.67 -13.84 -1.69
CA PRO A 749 19.96 -13.28 -2.10
C PRO A 749 20.91 -13.05 -0.93
N ASP A 750 22.23 -13.06 -1.19
CA ASP A 750 23.25 -12.68 -0.21
C ASP A 750 23.51 -11.17 -0.19
N LEU A 751 23.16 -10.47 -1.29
CA LEU A 751 23.27 -9.02 -1.49
C LEU A 751 22.14 -8.54 -2.42
N VAL A 752 21.59 -7.35 -2.17
CA VAL A 752 20.72 -6.62 -3.11
C VAL A 752 21.47 -5.42 -3.68
N ILE A 753 21.55 -5.32 -5.01
CA ILE A 753 21.99 -4.12 -5.72
C ILE A 753 20.78 -3.55 -6.46
N VAL A 754 20.55 -2.24 -6.34
CA VAL A 754 19.50 -1.53 -7.07
C VAL A 754 20.13 -0.62 -8.12
N SER A 755 19.83 -0.87 -9.40
CA SER A 755 19.97 0.10 -10.49
C SER A 755 18.90 1.18 -10.25
N ALA A 756 19.31 2.23 -9.55
CA ALA A 756 18.43 3.21 -8.95
C ALA A 756 18.23 4.41 -9.88
N GLY A 757 17.53 4.18 -10.99
CA GLY A 757 17.00 5.23 -11.85
C GLY A 757 15.87 6.00 -11.18
N PHE A 758 15.75 7.30 -11.47
CA PHE A 758 14.70 8.17 -10.90
C PHE A 758 13.94 8.96 -11.97
N ASP A 759 13.87 8.44 -13.20
CA ASP A 759 13.10 8.97 -14.34
C ASP A 759 11.69 8.40 -14.45
N ALA A 760 11.39 7.30 -13.76
CA ALA A 760 10.00 6.93 -13.48
C ALA A 760 9.34 7.88 -12.44
N CYS A 761 10.12 8.78 -11.84
CA CYS A 761 9.66 9.71 -10.82
C CYS A 761 8.76 10.81 -11.38
N VAL A 762 7.78 11.23 -10.58
CA VAL A 762 6.83 12.29 -10.94
C VAL A 762 7.55 13.61 -11.32
N GLY A 763 7.29 14.05 -12.55
CA GLY A 763 7.86 15.28 -13.10
C GLY A 763 9.22 15.13 -13.79
N ASP A 764 9.72 13.91 -14.02
CA ASP A 764 10.85 13.69 -14.91
C ASP A 764 10.48 13.96 -16.39
N PRO A 765 11.36 14.59 -17.21
CA PRO A 765 11.07 14.89 -18.60
C PRO A 765 11.07 13.68 -19.55
N LEU A 766 11.66 12.53 -19.21
CA LEU A 766 11.81 11.40 -20.15
C LEU A 766 10.82 10.26 -19.88
N GLY A 767 10.76 9.75 -18.65
CA GLY A 767 10.01 8.53 -18.35
C GLY A 767 8.50 8.64 -18.51
N GLY A 768 7.93 9.79 -18.12
CA GLY A 768 6.48 10.04 -18.21
C GLY A 768 5.63 9.20 -17.26
N CYS A 769 6.24 8.61 -16.22
CA CYS A 769 5.58 7.95 -15.09
C CYS A 769 5.33 8.94 -13.94
N LYS A 770 4.83 8.44 -12.80
CA LYS A 770 4.33 9.22 -11.67
C LYS A 770 4.78 8.69 -10.30
N VAL A 771 5.85 7.90 -10.24
CA VAL A 771 6.32 7.31 -8.97
C VAL A 771 6.76 8.44 -8.03
N THR A 772 6.26 8.46 -6.79
CA THR A 772 6.62 9.49 -5.81
C THR A 772 7.97 9.20 -5.16
N PRO A 773 8.72 10.24 -4.69
CA PRO A 773 9.92 10.03 -3.88
C PRO A 773 9.70 9.08 -2.70
N GLU A 774 8.52 9.15 -2.09
CA GLU A 774 8.14 8.34 -0.94
C GLU A 774 7.94 6.86 -1.33
N CYS A 775 7.40 6.58 -2.51
CA CYS A 775 7.32 5.22 -3.04
C CYS A 775 8.70 4.60 -3.25
N TYR A 776 9.68 5.35 -3.79
CA TYR A 776 11.07 4.90 -3.84
C TYR A 776 11.65 4.61 -2.44
N GLY A 777 11.33 5.45 -1.44
CA GLY A 777 11.66 5.17 -0.03
C GLY A 777 11.05 3.87 0.50
N ARG A 778 9.77 3.61 0.22
CA ARG A 778 9.07 2.36 0.62
C ARG A 778 9.65 1.13 -0.09
N MET A 779 9.95 1.23 -1.37
CA MET A 779 10.61 0.16 -2.13
C MET A 779 11.99 -0.15 -1.54
N THR A 780 12.81 0.85 -1.22
CA THR A 780 14.07 0.65 -0.47
C THR A 780 13.84 0.01 0.89
N GLN A 781 12.81 0.44 1.64
CA GLN A 781 12.51 -0.13 2.96
C GLN A 781 12.18 -1.62 2.85
N LEU A 782 11.31 -2.02 1.92
CA LEU A 782 10.96 -3.43 1.69
C LEU A 782 12.20 -4.28 1.36
N LEU A 783 13.09 -3.80 0.48
CA LEU A 783 14.31 -4.53 0.10
C LEU A 783 15.27 -4.78 1.28
N ARG A 784 15.18 -4.01 2.38
CA ARG A 784 15.94 -4.29 3.61
C ARG A 784 15.45 -5.51 4.40
N GLY A 785 14.30 -6.09 4.04
CA GLY A 785 13.86 -7.40 4.55
C GLY A 785 14.59 -8.59 3.90
N LEU A 786 15.37 -8.35 2.85
CA LEU A 786 16.20 -9.32 2.14
C LEU A 786 17.66 -9.23 2.59
N ALA A 787 18.44 -10.28 2.35
CA ALA A 787 19.91 -10.28 2.46
C ALA A 787 20.49 -9.77 3.80
N GLY A 788 19.74 -9.84 4.91
CA GLY A 788 20.16 -9.27 6.21
C GLY A 788 20.23 -7.74 6.22
N GLY A 789 19.47 -7.06 5.35
CA GLY A 789 19.49 -5.62 5.15
C GLY A 789 20.58 -5.11 4.19
N ARG A 790 21.38 -6.00 3.58
CA ARG A 790 22.47 -5.64 2.66
C ARG A 790 21.95 -5.17 1.31
N VAL A 791 21.66 -3.87 1.23
CA VAL A 791 21.17 -3.16 0.05
C VAL A 791 22.18 -2.10 -0.40
N VAL A 792 22.53 -2.08 -1.69
CA VAL A 792 23.39 -1.05 -2.31
C VAL A 792 22.60 -0.36 -3.43
N LEU A 793 22.44 0.96 -3.32
CA LEU A 793 21.78 1.78 -4.34
C LEU A 793 22.83 2.37 -5.30
N CYS A 794 22.72 2.10 -6.60
CA CYS A 794 23.57 2.63 -7.66
C CYS A 794 22.77 3.62 -8.52
N LEU A 795 23.10 4.91 -8.51
CA LEU A 795 22.38 5.90 -9.32
C LEU A 795 22.55 5.63 -10.83
N GLU A 796 21.43 5.43 -11.53
CA GLU A 796 21.38 5.24 -12.98
C GLU A 796 20.77 6.48 -13.67
N GLY A 797 19.57 6.41 -14.25
CA GLY A 797 18.85 7.51 -14.91
C GLY A 797 18.15 8.48 -13.95
N GLY A 798 17.13 9.17 -14.44
CA GLY A 798 16.50 10.31 -13.77
C GLY A 798 17.21 11.64 -13.99
N TYR A 799 16.47 12.63 -14.48
CA TYR A 799 17.00 13.84 -15.13
C TYR A 799 16.36 15.13 -14.62
N ASN A 800 15.15 15.10 -14.04
CA ASN A 800 14.68 16.21 -13.21
C ASN A 800 15.50 16.26 -11.91
N THR A 801 16.51 17.16 -11.88
CA THR A 801 17.42 17.35 -10.75
C THR A 801 16.75 17.66 -9.41
N THR A 802 15.49 18.10 -9.40
CA THR A 802 14.69 18.24 -8.17
C THR A 802 14.14 16.88 -7.74
N ALA A 803 13.44 16.17 -8.63
CA ALA A 803 12.80 14.89 -8.34
C ALA A 803 13.82 13.83 -7.88
N ILE A 804 14.92 13.65 -8.60
CA ILE A 804 15.98 12.70 -8.24
C ILE A 804 16.63 13.03 -6.89
N SER A 805 16.70 14.33 -6.54
CA SER A 805 17.24 14.75 -5.25
C SER A 805 16.37 14.27 -4.10
N TYR A 806 15.04 14.38 -4.22
CA TYR A 806 14.12 13.90 -3.20
C TYR A 806 14.05 12.38 -3.16
N ALA A 807 13.96 11.70 -4.32
CA ALA A 807 13.83 10.25 -4.39
C ALA A 807 15.05 9.53 -3.76
N MET A 808 16.28 9.89 -4.17
CA MET A 808 17.49 9.31 -3.55
C MET A 808 17.62 9.65 -2.05
N THR A 809 17.16 10.84 -1.63
CA THR A 809 17.11 11.20 -0.20
C THR A 809 16.08 10.36 0.57
N MET A 810 14.91 10.02 0.00
CA MET A 810 13.95 9.11 0.64
C MET A 810 14.50 7.68 0.73
N CYS A 811 15.15 7.17 -0.32
CA CYS A 811 15.83 5.87 -0.29
C CYS A 811 16.91 5.84 0.81
N THR A 812 17.76 6.85 0.89
CA THR A 812 18.83 6.92 1.92
C THR A 812 18.27 7.05 3.33
N LYS A 813 17.13 7.73 3.53
CA LYS A 813 16.37 7.72 4.78
C LYS A 813 15.87 6.31 5.15
N ALA A 814 15.35 5.55 4.18
CA ALA A 814 14.91 4.16 4.40
C ALA A 814 16.08 3.22 4.75
N LEU A 815 17.27 3.42 4.15
CA LEU A 815 18.51 2.73 4.56
C LEU A 815 18.88 3.04 6.01
N LEU A 816 18.78 4.30 6.44
CA LEU A 816 19.02 4.73 7.83
C LEU A 816 17.92 4.28 8.82
N GLY A 817 16.80 3.75 8.33
CA GLY A 817 15.65 3.36 9.16
C GLY A 817 14.83 4.53 9.69
N ASP A 818 14.90 5.70 9.05
CA ASP A 818 13.98 6.81 9.33
C ASP A 818 12.56 6.47 8.86
N PRO A 819 11.52 7.02 9.51
CA PRO A 819 10.15 7.00 8.99
C PRO A 819 10.07 7.59 7.58
N ILE A 820 9.52 6.80 6.65
CA ILE A 820 9.01 7.33 5.39
C ILE A 820 7.53 7.68 5.61
N LEU A 821 7.17 8.92 5.28
CA LEU A 821 5.77 9.35 5.26
C LEU A 821 5.16 9.02 3.90
N HIS A 822 3.86 8.75 3.89
CA HIS A 822 3.10 8.54 2.66
C HIS A 822 1.81 9.35 2.71
N HIS A 823 1.43 9.96 1.60
CA HIS A 823 0.05 10.38 1.40
C HIS A 823 -0.76 9.23 0.82
N TYR A 824 -2.05 9.24 1.14
CA TYR A 824 -3.00 8.22 0.74
C TYR A 824 -4.07 8.86 -0.15
N GLU A 825 -4.14 8.43 -1.40
CA GLU A 825 -5.24 8.74 -2.32
C GLU A 825 -6.22 7.55 -2.29
N PRO A 826 -7.41 7.66 -1.67
CA PRO A 826 -8.17 6.48 -1.24
C PRO A 826 -8.77 5.58 -2.32
N ARG A 827 -8.44 5.77 -3.61
CA ARG A 827 -9.09 5.13 -4.76
C ARG A 827 -8.17 4.92 -5.98
N THR A 828 -6.85 5.02 -5.80
CA THR A 828 -5.89 4.84 -6.91
C THR A 828 -5.66 3.36 -7.18
N ALA A 829 -6.65 2.72 -7.82
CA ALA A 829 -6.56 1.35 -8.29
C ALA A 829 -5.47 1.20 -9.37
N CYS A 830 -4.78 0.05 -9.37
CA CYS A 830 -3.76 -0.29 -10.34
C CYS A 830 -4.34 -0.31 -11.77
N HIS A 831 -3.72 0.42 -12.70
CA HIS A 831 -4.20 0.54 -14.07
C HIS A 831 -4.24 -0.82 -14.79
N TRP A 832 -5.32 -1.13 -15.53
CA TRP A 832 -5.54 -2.46 -16.12
C TRP A 832 -4.38 -3.01 -16.96
N SER A 833 -3.68 -2.16 -17.72
CA SER A 833 -2.52 -2.58 -18.52
C SER A 833 -1.30 -2.99 -17.65
N ALA A 834 -1.19 -2.49 -16.42
CA ALA A 834 -0.23 -2.98 -15.44
C ALA A 834 -0.67 -4.32 -14.83
N VAL A 835 -1.97 -4.51 -14.58
CA VAL A 835 -2.56 -5.81 -14.18
C VAL A 835 -2.28 -6.89 -15.24
N GLU A 836 -2.45 -6.55 -16.52
CA GLU A 836 -2.12 -7.41 -17.66
C GLU A 836 -0.62 -7.75 -17.68
N THR A 837 0.27 -6.75 -17.62
CA THR A 837 1.72 -6.97 -17.53
C THR A 837 2.08 -7.90 -16.36
N ILE A 838 1.57 -7.65 -15.15
CA ILE A 838 1.85 -8.47 -13.96
C ILE A 838 1.39 -9.93 -14.17
N ASN A 839 0.20 -10.15 -14.74
CA ASN A 839 -0.30 -11.49 -15.02
C ASN A 839 0.50 -12.21 -16.12
N ASN A 840 0.95 -11.50 -17.15
CA ASN A 840 1.80 -12.05 -18.21
C ASN A 840 3.18 -12.47 -17.67
N VAL A 841 3.78 -11.66 -16.80
CA VAL A 841 5.00 -11.99 -16.06
C VAL A 841 4.79 -13.22 -15.18
N ILE A 842 3.75 -13.25 -14.34
CA ILE A 842 3.45 -14.38 -13.45
C ILE A 842 3.20 -15.67 -14.24
N SER A 843 2.40 -15.62 -15.31
CA SER A 843 2.14 -16.77 -16.18
C SER A 843 3.43 -17.33 -16.79
N THR A 844 4.35 -16.46 -17.17
CA THR A 844 5.66 -16.82 -17.74
C THR A 844 6.61 -17.39 -16.70
N HIS A 845 6.62 -16.84 -15.49
CA HIS A 845 7.61 -17.14 -14.45
C HIS A 845 7.20 -18.20 -13.43
N LYS A 846 5.90 -18.51 -13.25
CA LYS A 846 5.40 -19.53 -12.28
C LYS A 846 5.91 -20.96 -12.52
N LYS A 847 6.47 -21.24 -13.70
CA LYS A 847 7.20 -22.50 -13.96
C LYS A 847 8.54 -22.57 -13.21
N TYR A 848 9.27 -21.47 -13.09
CA TYR A 848 10.54 -21.39 -12.37
C TYR A 848 10.32 -21.11 -10.87
N TRP A 849 9.52 -20.10 -10.54
CA TRP A 849 9.33 -19.58 -9.19
C TRP A 849 7.95 -19.99 -8.64
N LYS A 850 7.92 -20.77 -7.56
CA LYS A 850 6.69 -21.34 -6.98
C LYS A 850 5.95 -20.38 -6.05
N SER A 851 6.63 -19.34 -5.59
CA SER A 851 6.04 -18.18 -4.89
C SER A 851 5.04 -17.38 -5.74
N LEU A 852 4.87 -17.70 -7.03
CA LEU A 852 3.93 -17.05 -7.96
C LEU A 852 2.65 -17.86 -8.24
N ALA A 853 2.35 -18.89 -7.46
CA ALA A 853 1.31 -19.88 -7.75
C ALA A 853 -0.16 -19.40 -7.60
N PHE A 854 -0.40 -18.12 -7.32
CA PHE A 854 -1.70 -17.60 -6.86
C PHE A 854 -2.62 -17.07 -7.97
N GLN A 855 -2.13 -16.87 -9.19
CA GLN A 855 -2.94 -16.34 -10.30
C GLN A 855 -3.76 -17.45 -11.00
N LEU A 856 -4.84 -17.86 -10.34
CA LEU A 856 -5.90 -18.72 -10.86
C LEU A 856 -7.19 -17.92 -11.10
N ALA A 857 -8.03 -18.40 -12.02
CA ALA A 857 -9.29 -17.76 -12.35
C ALA A 857 -10.35 -18.00 -11.27
N LEU A 858 -10.80 -16.93 -10.61
CA LEU A 858 -11.84 -16.98 -9.59
C LEU A 858 -13.24 -17.05 -10.24
N PRO A 859 -14.25 -17.67 -9.60
CA PRO A 859 -15.63 -17.66 -10.10
C PRO A 859 -16.17 -16.23 -10.31
N SER A 860 -16.93 -16.03 -11.38
CA SER A 860 -17.69 -14.79 -11.65
C SER A 860 -19.06 -14.77 -10.97
N GLU A 861 -19.59 -15.96 -10.69
CA GLU A 861 -20.80 -16.21 -9.91
C GLU A 861 -20.55 -15.93 -8.42
N ASP A 862 -21.58 -15.55 -7.66
CA ASP A 862 -21.54 -15.60 -6.20
C ASP A 862 -21.78 -17.05 -5.76
N VAL A 863 -20.72 -17.71 -5.27
CA VAL A 863 -20.76 -19.11 -4.81
C VAL A 863 -20.70 -19.22 -3.28
N LEU A 864 -20.60 -18.09 -2.56
CA LEU A 864 -20.63 -18.08 -1.11
C LEU A 864 -22.07 -18.12 -0.62
N GLN A 865 -22.39 -19.15 0.16
CA GLN A 865 -23.61 -19.15 0.96
C GLN A 865 -23.52 -18.06 2.02
N ARG A 866 -24.67 -17.55 2.48
CA ARG A 866 -24.69 -16.60 3.60
C ARG A 866 -24.00 -17.25 4.81
N PRO A 867 -23.14 -16.53 5.55
CA PRO A 867 -22.53 -17.05 6.75
C PRO A 867 -23.60 -17.60 7.71
N ALA A 868 -23.32 -18.73 8.34
CA ALA A 868 -24.24 -19.35 9.29
C ALA A 868 -24.13 -18.66 10.67
N PRO A 869 -25.20 -18.65 11.49
CA PRO A 869 -25.11 -18.18 12.87
C PRO A 869 -24.00 -18.92 13.63
N SER A 870 -23.17 -18.15 14.35
CA SER A 870 -21.98 -18.65 15.04
C SER A 870 -21.90 -18.09 16.46
N ARG A 871 -21.52 -18.95 17.42
CA ARG A 871 -21.44 -18.64 18.85
C ARG A 871 -20.61 -17.39 19.12
N GLY A 872 -21.27 -16.34 19.63
CA GLY A 872 -20.66 -15.05 20.00
C GLY A 872 -20.82 -13.94 18.95
N LEU A 873 -21.17 -14.27 17.71
CA LEU A 873 -21.42 -13.28 16.66
C LEU A 873 -22.93 -13.05 16.50
N SER A 874 -23.42 -11.88 16.91
CA SER A 874 -24.84 -11.52 16.82
C SER A 874 -25.16 -10.77 15.53
N ASP A 875 -25.99 -11.35 14.66
CA ASP A 875 -26.57 -10.64 13.52
C ASP A 875 -27.50 -9.51 13.99
N LEU A 876 -27.05 -8.26 13.83
CA LEU A 876 -27.79 -7.05 14.18
C LEU A 876 -29.05 -6.82 13.32
N SER A 877 -29.28 -7.60 12.27
CA SER A 877 -30.51 -7.59 11.48
C SER A 877 -31.74 -8.07 12.28
N ASP A 878 -31.56 -9.08 13.12
CA ASP A 878 -32.67 -9.85 13.68
C ASP A 878 -33.20 -9.25 15.00
N ALA A 879 -32.43 -8.35 15.61
CA ALA A 879 -32.88 -7.52 16.74
C ALA A 879 -33.93 -6.47 16.32
N LEU A 880 -34.01 -6.12 15.02
CA LEU A 880 -34.93 -5.11 14.50
C LEU A 880 -36.28 -5.67 14.02
N SER A 881 -36.38 -6.99 13.75
CA SER A 881 -37.66 -7.65 13.43
C SER A 881 -38.43 -8.07 14.69
N SER A 882 -37.72 -8.39 15.77
CA SER A 882 -38.26 -9.01 16.99
C SER A 882 -38.85 -8.03 18.03
N SER A 883 -38.94 -6.73 17.72
CA SER A 883 -39.33 -5.67 18.66
C SER A 883 -40.63 -4.92 18.30
N TYR A 884 -41.42 -5.40 17.33
CA TYR A 884 -42.59 -4.67 16.79
C TYR A 884 -43.94 -5.41 16.75
N GLU A 885 -44.09 -6.57 17.39
CA GLU A 885 -45.40 -7.24 17.55
C GLU A 885 -45.79 -7.49 19.01
N ASP A 886 -46.43 -6.49 19.64
CA ASP A 886 -47.50 -6.75 20.62
C ASP A 886 -48.52 -5.58 20.64
N THR A 887 -49.76 -5.88 21.03
CA THR A 887 -50.91 -4.98 21.25
C THR A 887 -51.62 -4.36 20.03
N LYS A 888 -52.46 -5.16 19.34
CA LYS A 888 -53.95 -5.03 19.40
C LYS A 888 -54.71 -5.94 18.43
N SER A 889 -55.94 -6.30 18.80
CA SER A 889 -56.84 -7.17 18.04
C SER A 889 -57.98 -6.43 17.31
N ASP A 890 -58.64 -7.17 16.41
CA ASP A 890 -59.97 -6.93 15.81
C ASP A 890 -60.14 -5.66 14.93
N SER A 891 -60.29 -5.77 13.60
CA SER A 891 -61.44 -6.48 13.01
C SER A 891 -61.38 -6.72 11.48
N LYS A 892 -61.41 -8.01 11.11
CA LYS A 892 -61.88 -8.66 9.87
C LYS A 892 -62.13 -7.84 8.57
N SER A 893 -61.25 -8.05 7.58
CA SER A 893 -61.53 -8.78 6.31
C SER A 893 -60.19 -8.96 5.57
N GLY A 894 -59.74 -10.14 5.13
CA GLY A 894 -60.36 -10.99 4.12
C GLY A 894 -59.72 -10.69 2.74
N SER A 895 -58.80 -11.45 2.15
CA SER A 895 -58.06 -12.68 2.50
C SER A 895 -57.37 -13.17 1.21
N GLN A 896 -56.03 -13.21 1.16
CA GLN A 896 -55.19 -14.29 0.57
C GLN A 896 -53.74 -13.80 0.34
N LEU A 897 -52.76 -14.59 0.79
CA LEU A 897 -51.40 -14.62 0.23
C LEU A 897 -51.45 -15.54 -1.02
N ASP A 898 -50.48 -15.61 -1.94
CA ASP A 898 -49.06 -15.87 -1.76
C ASP A 898 -48.40 -16.01 -3.16
N THR A 899 -47.08 -16.24 -3.22
CA THR A 899 -46.28 -16.80 -4.33
C THR A 899 -46.49 -16.34 -5.78
N SER A 900 -45.44 -15.77 -6.40
CA SER A 900 -44.81 -16.33 -7.62
C SER A 900 -43.79 -15.36 -8.27
N LEU A 901 -42.59 -15.22 -7.68
CA LEU A 901 -41.45 -14.53 -8.33
C LEU A 901 -40.53 -15.52 -9.09
N GLU A 902 -40.97 -16.76 -9.27
CA GLU A 902 -40.21 -17.86 -9.89
C GLU A 902 -40.99 -18.59 -11.01
N HIS A 903 -41.61 -17.86 -11.97
CA HIS A 903 -42.26 -18.54 -13.12
C HIS A 903 -42.38 -17.78 -14.46
N ASN A 904 -41.52 -16.78 -14.74
CA ASN A 904 -41.55 -16.02 -16.01
C ASN A 904 -40.20 -15.97 -16.76
N MET A 905 -39.39 -17.03 -16.68
CA MET A 905 -38.23 -17.23 -17.56
C MET A 905 -38.32 -18.53 -18.37
N ALA A 906 -39.46 -18.75 -19.03
CA ALA A 906 -39.58 -19.73 -20.11
C ALA A 906 -40.71 -19.35 -21.10
N ASN A 907 -40.47 -19.60 -22.39
CA ASN A 907 -41.47 -19.76 -23.45
C ASN A 907 -42.41 -18.58 -23.81
N LEU A 908 -41.90 -17.65 -24.63
CA LEU A 908 -42.69 -17.07 -25.72
C LEU A 908 -41.98 -17.27 -27.07
N SER A 909 -42.33 -18.37 -27.72
CA SER A 909 -42.02 -18.75 -29.11
C SER A 909 -43.21 -19.56 -29.65
N LEU A 910 -43.36 -19.66 -30.99
CA LEU A 910 -44.59 -20.12 -31.71
C LEU A 910 -45.70 -19.02 -31.70
N ASN A 911 -46.59 -18.84 -32.68
CA ASN A 911 -46.92 -19.48 -33.98
C ASN A 911 -47.80 -18.47 -34.79
N LYS A 912 -48.09 -18.51 -36.11
CA LYS A 912 -47.75 -19.40 -37.25
C LYS A 912 -47.91 -18.63 -38.60
N CYS A 913 -47.79 -19.32 -39.73
CA CYS A 913 -47.83 -18.86 -41.12
C CYS A 913 -49.18 -18.30 -41.65
N GLY A 914 -49.11 -17.64 -42.82
CA GLY A 914 -50.16 -17.56 -43.84
C GLY A 914 -49.54 -17.66 -45.25
N ASP A 915 -50.24 -18.24 -46.23
CA ASP A 915 -49.66 -18.68 -47.51
C ASP A 915 -49.46 -17.57 -48.56
N GLY A 916 -48.49 -17.75 -49.47
CA GLY A 916 -48.20 -16.84 -50.58
C GLY A 916 -47.38 -17.47 -51.72
N VAL A 917 -48.05 -17.94 -52.76
CA VAL A 917 -47.45 -18.60 -53.95
C VAL A 917 -47.11 -17.58 -55.04
N HIS A 918 -45.87 -17.55 -55.58
CA HIS A 918 -45.57 -17.92 -56.98
C HIS A 918 -44.08 -17.84 -57.42
N CYS A 919 -43.69 -18.80 -58.26
CA CYS A 919 -42.57 -18.92 -59.23
C CYS A 919 -41.44 -17.86 -59.42
N GLY A 920 -40.26 -18.39 -59.78
CA GLY A 920 -39.22 -17.74 -60.59
C GLY A 920 -37.80 -18.17 -60.15
N THR A 921 -37.10 -19.15 -60.76
CA THR A 921 -36.44 -19.20 -62.10
C THR A 921 -35.34 -18.16 -62.30
N ASP A 922 -34.10 -18.48 -62.69
CA ASP A 922 -33.39 -19.76 -62.93
C ASP A 922 -31.85 -19.50 -62.90
N ASP A 923 -31.02 -20.55 -63.02
CA ASP A 923 -29.59 -20.56 -63.47
C ASP A 923 -28.51 -19.81 -62.64
N GLU A 924 -27.19 -20.07 -62.82
CA GLU A 924 -26.41 -21.32 -62.75
C GLU A 924 -24.88 -20.95 -62.68
N ASP A 925 -24.13 -21.66 -61.83
CA ASP A 925 -22.73 -22.12 -61.94
C ASP A 925 -21.44 -21.27 -62.27
N GLU A 926 -20.37 -21.78 -61.65
CA GLU A 926 -18.92 -21.82 -61.97
C GLU A 926 -17.98 -20.58 -62.13
N ALA A 927 -17.09 -20.46 -61.12
CA ALA A 927 -15.61 -20.55 -61.20
C ALA A 927 -14.74 -19.66 -62.14
N GLY A 928 -13.63 -19.14 -61.58
CA GLY A 928 -12.49 -18.60 -62.36
C GLY A 928 -11.40 -17.92 -61.51
N ASP A 929 -10.17 -18.44 -61.55
CA ASP A 929 -8.97 -17.81 -60.95
C ASP A 929 -8.47 -16.59 -61.76
N THR A 930 -7.94 -15.56 -61.08
CA THR A 930 -6.52 -15.12 -61.13
C THR A 930 -6.32 -13.73 -60.51
N ALA A 931 -5.08 -13.41 -60.11
CA ALA A 931 -4.75 -12.22 -59.31
C ALA A 931 -4.25 -11.02 -60.13
N SER A 932 -4.54 -9.79 -59.66
CA SER A 932 -3.66 -8.61 -59.80
C SER A 932 -4.04 -7.50 -58.79
N ASN A 933 -3.16 -6.51 -58.60
CA ASN A 933 -3.17 -5.61 -57.45
C ASN A 933 -4.07 -4.36 -57.58
N SER A 934 -4.82 -4.09 -56.49
CA SER A 934 -5.14 -2.77 -55.90
C SER A 934 -5.34 -1.55 -56.82
N ASN A 935 -6.60 -1.16 -57.04
CA ASN A 935 -7.18 0.07 -56.45
C ASN A 935 -8.63 0.32 -56.95
N PRO A 936 -9.64 0.31 -56.07
CA PRO A 936 -10.98 0.82 -56.37
C PRO A 936 -11.26 2.17 -55.67
N GLU A 937 -11.90 3.09 -56.38
CA GLU A 937 -12.52 4.29 -55.78
C GLU A 937 -13.82 3.91 -55.04
N SER A 938 -14.13 4.58 -53.94
CA SER A 938 -15.30 4.26 -53.10
C SER A 938 -16.52 5.13 -53.42
N THR A 939 -17.55 4.53 -54.03
CA THR A 939 -18.91 5.08 -53.99
C THR A 939 -19.51 4.82 -52.61
N GLY A 940 -19.35 5.78 -51.70
CA GLY A 940 -19.67 5.61 -50.28
C GLY A 940 -21.17 5.49 -49.98
N ASN A 941 -21.57 4.36 -49.40
CA ASN A 941 -22.82 4.24 -48.67
C ASN A 941 -22.61 4.75 -47.24
N THR A 942 -23.25 5.86 -46.86
CA THR A 942 -23.00 6.52 -45.57
C THR A 942 -23.68 5.78 -44.42
N LYS A 943 -22.91 4.93 -43.72
CA LYS A 943 -23.29 4.40 -42.41
C LYS A 943 -23.48 5.52 -41.40
N SER A 944 -24.47 5.43 -40.52
CA SER A 944 -24.61 6.34 -39.40
C SER A 944 -23.56 6.08 -38.32
N LEU A 945 -23.41 7.02 -37.39
CA LEU A 945 -22.57 6.81 -36.20
C LEU A 945 -23.07 5.63 -35.35
N VAL A 946 -24.39 5.39 -35.30
CA VAL A 946 -24.97 4.27 -34.55
C VAL A 946 -24.62 2.93 -35.21
N ASP A 947 -24.67 2.86 -36.54
CA ASP A 947 -24.26 1.66 -37.29
C ASP A 947 -22.78 1.36 -37.03
N TYR A 948 -21.91 2.36 -37.18
CA TYR A 948 -20.47 2.22 -36.91
C TYR A 948 -20.17 1.81 -35.45
N LEU A 949 -20.82 2.44 -34.47
CA LEU A 949 -20.67 2.09 -33.05
C LEU A 949 -21.22 0.71 -32.72
N SER A 950 -22.23 0.22 -33.45
CA SER A 950 -22.78 -1.13 -33.26
C SER A 950 -21.90 -2.21 -33.89
N GLU A 951 -21.38 -1.98 -35.10
CA GLU A 951 -20.42 -2.88 -35.77
C GLU A 951 -19.09 -2.97 -35.02
N ASN A 952 -18.68 -1.90 -34.34
CA ASN A 952 -17.43 -1.83 -33.58
C ASN A 952 -17.66 -1.88 -32.05
N MET A 953 -18.86 -2.31 -31.60
CA MET A 953 -19.21 -2.33 -30.18
C MET A 953 -18.26 -3.21 -29.37
N GLN A 954 -17.76 -4.30 -29.96
CA GLN A 954 -16.78 -5.21 -29.39
C GLN A 954 -15.49 -4.46 -28.98
N ALA A 955 -14.83 -3.78 -29.93
CA ALA A 955 -13.62 -2.98 -29.70
C ALA A 955 -13.83 -1.76 -28.76
N LEU A 956 -15.09 -1.34 -28.58
CA LEU A 956 -15.48 -0.26 -27.66
C LEU A 956 -15.65 -0.77 -26.22
N VAL A 957 -16.20 -1.98 -26.06
CA VAL A 957 -16.26 -2.70 -24.77
C VAL A 957 -14.87 -3.20 -24.35
N GLU A 958 -14.03 -3.58 -25.31
CA GLU A 958 -12.65 -4.02 -25.10
C GLU A 958 -11.65 -2.83 -24.96
N GLY A 959 -12.12 -1.60 -25.14
CA GLY A 959 -11.38 -0.36 -24.82
C GLY A 959 -10.32 0.06 -25.83
N GLU A 960 -10.29 -0.57 -27.02
CA GLU A 960 -9.33 -0.27 -28.09
C GLU A 960 -9.61 1.08 -28.77
N MET A 961 -10.86 1.58 -28.69
CA MET A 961 -11.26 2.89 -29.23
C MET A 961 -11.94 3.78 -28.19
N PHE A 962 -11.39 5.00 -28.01
CA PHE A 962 -12.01 6.05 -27.19
C PHE A 962 -13.08 6.84 -27.96
N ALA A 963 -14.25 6.22 -28.20
CA ALA A 963 -15.42 6.97 -28.61
C ALA A 963 -16.07 7.65 -27.40
N VAL A 964 -16.34 8.96 -27.49
CA VAL A 964 -17.17 9.66 -26.51
C VAL A 964 -18.64 9.38 -26.86
N VAL A 965 -19.14 8.23 -26.40
CA VAL A 965 -20.53 7.81 -26.63
C VAL A 965 -21.47 8.74 -25.84
N PRO A 966 -22.36 9.50 -26.50
CA PRO A 966 -23.35 10.32 -25.79
C PRO A 966 -24.37 9.43 -25.09
N LEU A 967 -24.90 9.88 -23.96
CA LEU A 967 -26.08 9.26 -23.35
C LEU A 967 -27.26 9.38 -24.33
N GLY A 968 -27.83 8.24 -24.72
CA GLY A 968 -29.04 8.19 -25.55
C GLY A 968 -30.25 8.81 -24.85
N TRP A 969 -30.27 8.87 -23.50
CA TRP A 969 -31.29 9.54 -22.71
C TRP A 969 -30.73 9.97 -21.35
N CYS A 970 -31.26 11.05 -20.78
CA CYS A 970 -31.07 11.41 -19.37
C CYS A 970 -32.32 12.16 -18.85
N PRO A 971 -32.64 12.12 -17.54
CA PRO A 971 -33.88 12.70 -17.01
C PRO A 971 -33.98 14.22 -17.20
N HIS A 972 -32.85 14.90 -17.42
CA HIS A 972 -32.84 16.34 -17.68
C HIS A 972 -33.41 16.73 -19.05
N LEU A 973 -33.64 15.76 -19.96
CA LEU A 973 -34.36 15.99 -21.22
C LEU A 973 -35.84 16.38 -21.00
N GLU A 974 -36.45 15.94 -19.90
CA GLU A 974 -37.84 16.27 -19.53
C GLU A 974 -38.03 17.75 -19.17
N ALA A 975 -36.93 18.49 -18.94
CA ALA A 975 -36.93 19.92 -18.63
C ALA A 975 -36.74 20.82 -19.88
N LEU A 976 -36.72 20.24 -21.09
CA LEU A 976 -36.64 20.99 -22.34
C LEU A 976 -38.00 21.58 -22.73
N TYR A 977 -38.00 22.85 -23.12
CA TYR A 977 -39.16 23.55 -23.68
C TYR A 977 -38.92 23.91 -25.14
N ALA A 978 -39.99 23.90 -25.94
CA ALA A 978 -39.95 24.30 -27.35
C ALA A 978 -39.36 25.72 -27.52
N ILE A 979 -38.41 25.86 -28.45
CA ILE A 979 -37.62 27.08 -28.59
C ILE A 979 -38.47 28.21 -29.18
N PRO A 980 -38.60 29.39 -28.52
CA PRO A 980 -39.41 30.48 -29.04
C PRO A 980 -38.95 30.95 -30.41
N ALA A 981 -39.89 31.22 -31.32
CA ALA A 981 -39.63 31.48 -32.75
C ALA A 981 -38.66 32.65 -33.07
N GLY A 982 -38.35 33.52 -32.11
CA GLY A 982 -37.35 34.59 -32.22
C GLY A 982 -35.93 34.24 -31.76
N VAL A 983 -35.72 33.12 -31.05
CA VAL A 983 -34.40 32.72 -30.51
C VAL A 983 -33.51 32.12 -31.59
N ARG A 984 -32.24 32.53 -31.65
CA ARG A 984 -31.26 32.10 -32.67
C ARG A 984 -29.92 31.79 -32.02
N PHE A 985 -29.46 30.54 -32.14
CA PHE A 985 -28.18 30.08 -31.58
C PHE A 985 -27.03 30.40 -32.56
N GLN A 986 -26.73 31.69 -32.70
CA GLN A 986 -25.73 32.21 -33.64
C GLN A 986 -24.28 31.93 -33.18
N GLN A 987 -23.38 31.78 -34.15
CA GLN A 987 -21.94 31.70 -33.89
C GLN A 987 -21.40 33.06 -33.43
N GLY A 988 -20.35 33.06 -32.61
CA GLY A 988 -19.68 34.28 -32.15
C GLY A 988 -20.45 35.11 -31.12
N LEU A 989 -21.60 34.64 -30.62
CA LEU A 989 -22.29 35.25 -29.47
C LEU A 989 -21.35 35.33 -28.26
N GLN A 990 -21.28 36.50 -27.63
CA GLN A 990 -20.38 36.75 -26.50
C GLN A 990 -20.81 36.02 -25.22
N CYS A 991 -19.83 35.64 -24.40
CA CYS A 991 -20.05 35.12 -23.06
C CYS A 991 -20.53 36.25 -22.15
N VAL A 992 -21.71 36.08 -21.53
CA VAL A 992 -22.38 37.10 -20.70
C VAL A 992 -21.49 37.69 -19.60
N ASP A 993 -20.58 36.90 -19.03
CA ASP A 993 -19.70 37.32 -17.93
C ASP A 993 -18.30 37.80 -18.35
N CYS A 994 -17.83 37.51 -19.57
CA CYS A 994 -16.42 37.72 -19.94
C CYS A 994 -16.09 37.96 -21.42
N GLU A 995 -17.07 38.33 -22.25
CA GLU A 995 -16.93 38.79 -23.66
C GLU A 995 -16.28 37.81 -24.68
N HIS A 996 -15.71 36.69 -24.24
CA HIS A 996 -15.19 35.61 -25.07
C HIS A 996 -16.23 35.12 -26.09
N THR A 997 -15.82 34.67 -27.28
CA THR A 997 -16.73 34.33 -28.40
C THR A 997 -16.49 32.96 -29.05
N LEU A 998 -15.32 32.32 -28.85
CA LEU A 998 -14.87 31.20 -29.70
C LEU A 998 -15.40 29.83 -29.28
N GLU A 999 -15.52 29.58 -27.97
CA GLU A 999 -15.98 28.32 -27.40
C GLU A 999 -17.00 28.61 -26.31
N ASN A 1000 -18.19 28.95 -26.79
CA ASN A 1000 -19.33 29.30 -25.97
C ASN A 1000 -20.46 28.30 -26.15
N TRP A 1001 -21.16 28.08 -25.05
CA TRP A 1001 -22.32 27.21 -24.96
C TRP A 1001 -23.57 28.05 -24.73
N VAL A 1002 -24.73 27.55 -25.15
CA VAL A 1002 -26.04 28.15 -24.91
C VAL A 1002 -26.83 27.25 -23.98
N CYS A 1003 -27.36 27.81 -22.89
CA CYS A 1003 -28.24 27.07 -21.99
C CYS A 1003 -29.58 26.78 -22.68
N LEU A 1004 -29.98 25.51 -22.79
CA LEU A 1004 -31.21 25.13 -23.52
C LEU A 1004 -32.51 25.47 -22.76
N HIS A 1005 -32.41 25.86 -21.49
CA HIS A 1005 -33.55 26.20 -20.64
C HIS A 1005 -33.87 27.72 -20.66
N CYS A 1006 -32.85 28.58 -20.79
CA CYS A 1006 -33.02 30.04 -20.70
C CYS A 1006 -32.20 30.85 -21.72
N TYR A 1007 -31.55 30.18 -22.67
CA TYR A 1007 -30.87 30.74 -23.85
C TYR A 1007 -29.73 31.74 -23.58
N ILE A 1008 -29.23 31.80 -22.34
CA ILE A 1008 -28.01 32.55 -21.99
C ILE A 1008 -26.80 31.90 -22.68
N THR A 1009 -25.92 32.73 -23.25
CA THR A 1009 -24.62 32.31 -23.79
C THR A 1009 -23.51 32.55 -22.79
N ALA A 1010 -22.72 31.52 -22.47
CA ALA A 1010 -21.58 31.60 -21.57
C ALA A 1010 -20.43 30.69 -22.06
N CYS A 1011 -19.19 30.98 -21.67
CA CYS A 1011 -18.04 30.22 -22.14
C CYS A 1011 -17.99 28.81 -21.54
N ALA A 1012 -17.42 27.88 -22.31
CA ALA A 1012 -17.33 26.47 -21.99
C ALA A 1012 -16.48 26.17 -20.73
N ARG A 1013 -16.60 24.93 -20.24
CA ARG A 1013 -15.80 24.42 -19.10
C ARG A 1013 -14.28 24.54 -19.32
N GLY A 1014 -13.82 24.47 -20.57
CA GLY A 1014 -12.40 24.58 -20.95
C GLY A 1014 -11.88 26.01 -21.09
N VAL A 1015 -12.72 27.04 -20.88
CA VAL A 1015 -12.34 28.46 -20.99
C VAL A 1015 -12.28 29.07 -19.58
N ASN A 1016 -13.37 29.70 -19.12
CA ASN A 1016 -13.51 30.22 -17.75
C ASN A 1016 -14.69 29.56 -17.00
N ALA A 1017 -15.28 28.50 -17.57
CA ALA A 1017 -16.37 27.71 -16.99
C ALA A 1017 -17.63 28.49 -16.58
N HIS A 1018 -17.89 29.67 -17.15
CA HIS A 1018 -19.08 30.47 -16.83
C HIS A 1018 -20.40 29.72 -17.10
N MET A 1019 -20.46 28.81 -18.09
CA MET A 1019 -21.65 27.96 -18.26
C MET A 1019 -21.85 26.95 -17.11
N GLN A 1020 -20.77 26.49 -16.47
CA GLN A 1020 -20.88 25.65 -15.26
C GLN A 1020 -21.31 26.48 -14.05
N ALA A 1021 -20.84 27.72 -13.92
CA ALA A 1021 -21.32 28.66 -12.91
C ALA A 1021 -22.81 29.00 -13.11
N HIS A 1022 -23.25 29.17 -14.36
CA HIS A 1022 -24.66 29.35 -14.70
C HIS A 1022 -25.51 28.14 -14.29
N TRP A 1023 -25.10 26.92 -14.63
CA TRP A 1023 -25.78 25.69 -14.19
C TRP A 1023 -25.84 25.61 -12.66
N ALA A 1024 -24.72 25.80 -11.96
CA ALA A 1024 -24.66 25.73 -10.50
C ALA A 1024 -25.53 26.80 -9.78
N ALA A 1025 -25.84 27.91 -10.46
CA ALA A 1025 -26.70 28.97 -9.95
C ALA A 1025 -28.20 28.79 -10.30
N SER A 1026 -28.53 28.08 -11.38
CA SER A 1026 -29.89 27.99 -11.95
C SER A 1026 -30.51 26.59 -11.89
N GLY A 1027 -29.70 25.53 -11.81
CA GLY A 1027 -30.12 24.14 -12.00
C GLY A 1027 -30.28 23.72 -13.46
N HIS A 1028 -30.15 24.62 -14.44
CA HIS A 1028 -30.35 24.32 -15.86
C HIS A 1028 -29.26 23.39 -16.41
N ALA A 1029 -29.55 22.09 -16.50
CA ALA A 1029 -28.52 21.07 -16.74
C ALA A 1029 -28.06 20.94 -18.20
N LEU A 1030 -28.93 21.18 -19.18
CA LEU A 1030 -28.63 20.97 -20.60
C LEU A 1030 -28.15 22.22 -21.32
N VAL A 1031 -27.00 22.11 -21.98
CA VAL A 1031 -26.32 23.20 -22.67
C VAL A 1031 -25.79 22.73 -24.03
N LEU A 1032 -25.96 23.54 -25.08
CA LEU A 1032 -25.52 23.24 -26.45
C LEU A 1032 -24.25 24.01 -26.80
N SER A 1033 -23.26 23.31 -27.36
CA SER A 1033 -22.01 23.90 -27.84
C SER A 1033 -22.19 24.56 -29.19
N LEU A 1034 -21.92 25.86 -29.31
CA LEU A 1034 -21.96 26.55 -30.60
C LEU A 1034 -20.82 26.05 -31.52
N ARG A 1035 -19.67 25.68 -30.94
CA ARG A 1035 -18.44 25.30 -31.64
C ARG A 1035 -18.61 24.04 -32.50
N ASP A 1036 -19.33 23.03 -32.00
CA ASP A 1036 -19.44 21.69 -32.62
C ASP A 1036 -20.87 21.12 -32.65
N LEU A 1037 -21.87 21.84 -32.10
CA LEU A 1037 -23.28 21.42 -32.00
C LEU A 1037 -23.53 20.19 -31.11
N SER A 1038 -22.55 19.79 -30.30
CA SER A 1038 -22.74 18.81 -29.22
C SER A 1038 -23.62 19.37 -28.09
N VAL A 1039 -24.31 18.50 -27.36
CA VAL A 1039 -25.10 18.87 -26.18
C VAL A 1039 -24.50 18.19 -24.95
N TRP A 1040 -24.25 18.97 -23.91
CA TRP A 1040 -23.71 18.51 -22.63
C TRP A 1040 -24.78 18.62 -21.53
N CYS A 1041 -24.78 17.64 -20.62
CA CYS A 1041 -25.56 17.68 -19.40
C CYS A 1041 -24.62 17.92 -18.20
N CYS A 1042 -24.61 19.14 -17.66
CA CYS A 1042 -23.77 19.52 -16.52
C CYS A 1042 -24.08 18.70 -15.25
N ALA A 1043 -25.31 18.22 -15.11
CA ALA A 1043 -25.73 17.40 -13.96
C ALA A 1043 -25.43 15.89 -14.10
N CYS A 1044 -25.19 15.40 -15.32
CA CYS A 1044 -24.79 14.01 -15.58
C CYS A 1044 -23.29 13.88 -15.93
N ASP A 1045 -22.58 15.00 -16.03
CA ASP A 1045 -21.20 15.14 -16.51
C ASP A 1045 -20.90 14.34 -17.80
N ALA A 1046 -21.86 14.37 -18.75
CA ALA A 1046 -21.81 13.61 -19.99
C ALA A 1046 -22.40 14.38 -21.19
N TYR A 1047 -22.01 14.01 -22.41
CA TYR A 1047 -22.73 14.43 -23.61
C TYR A 1047 -24.05 13.64 -23.74
N VAL A 1048 -25.04 14.23 -24.42
CA VAL A 1048 -26.36 13.63 -24.65
C VAL A 1048 -26.71 13.74 -26.12
N ASP A 1049 -27.27 12.68 -26.71
CA ASP A 1049 -27.85 12.72 -28.05
C ASP A 1049 -29.16 11.93 -28.11
N HIS A 1050 -30.25 12.62 -28.48
CA HIS A 1050 -31.62 12.13 -28.38
C HIS A 1050 -32.54 12.92 -29.33
N PRO A 1051 -33.59 12.30 -29.91
CA PRO A 1051 -34.54 12.98 -30.81
C PRO A 1051 -35.05 14.36 -30.35
N LEU A 1052 -35.36 14.52 -29.05
CA LEU A 1052 -35.82 15.79 -28.46
C LEU A 1052 -34.84 16.97 -28.60
N LEU A 1053 -33.57 16.72 -28.92
CA LEU A 1053 -32.56 17.76 -29.14
C LEU A 1053 -32.58 18.32 -30.57
N TYR A 1054 -33.45 17.80 -31.47
CA TYR A 1054 -33.50 18.23 -32.87
C TYR A 1054 -33.68 19.73 -33.03
N ASP A 1055 -34.70 20.34 -32.42
CA ASP A 1055 -34.98 21.77 -32.58
C ASP A 1055 -33.81 22.64 -32.10
N ALA A 1056 -33.12 22.23 -31.03
CA ALA A 1056 -31.95 22.93 -30.51
C ALA A 1056 -30.75 22.84 -31.47
N LYS A 1057 -30.42 21.63 -31.91
CA LYS A 1057 -29.33 21.38 -32.86
C LYS A 1057 -29.61 22.03 -34.22
N ASN A 1058 -30.83 21.90 -34.74
CA ASN A 1058 -31.27 22.46 -36.03
C ASN A 1058 -31.34 24.00 -35.99
N ASN A 1059 -31.76 24.62 -34.88
CA ASN A 1059 -31.68 26.08 -34.72
C ASN A 1059 -30.22 26.57 -34.84
N ALA A 1060 -29.29 25.92 -34.13
CA ALA A 1060 -27.87 26.24 -34.21
C ALA A 1060 -27.24 25.90 -35.59
N HIS A 1061 -27.68 24.82 -36.24
CA HIS A 1061 -27.24 24.40 -37.58
C HIS A 1061 -27.65 25.44 -38.63
N ARG A 1062 -28.94 25.81 -38.70
CA ARG A 1062 -29.45 26.88 -39.56
C ARG A 1062 -28.73 28.21 -39.32
N CYS A 1063 -28.42 28.54 -38.07
CA CYS A 1063 -27.67 29.75 -37.72
C CYS A 1063 -26.16 29.70 -38.06
N LYS A 1064 -25.61 28.53 -38.37
CA LYS A 1064 -24.18 28.28 -38.64
C LYS A 1064 -23.87 28.01 -40.11
N PHE A 1065 -24.76 27.30 -40.80
CA PHE A 1065 -24.57 26.83 -42.17
C PHE A 1065 -25.64 27.37 -43.15
N GLY A 1066 -26.73 27.95 -42.67
CA GLY A 1066 -27.81 28.52 -43.50
C GLY A 1066 -28.85 27.49 -43.98
N GLU A 1067 -28.69 26.22 -43.62
CA GLU A 1067 -29.53 25.09 -44.04
C GLU A 1067 -29.98 24.23 -42.85
N ASP A 1068 -31.01 23.42 -43.08
CA ASP A 1068 -31.57 22.47 -42.11
C ASP A 1068 -30.56 21.37 -41.76
N MET A 1069 -30.54 20.94 -40.50
CA MET A 1069 -29.63 19.89 -40.07
C MET A 1069 -29.99 18.54 -40.70
N PRO A 1070 -29.04 17.85 -41.37
CA PRO A 1070 -29.19 16.45 -41.76
C PRO A 1070 -29.43 15.59 -40.52
N TRP A 1071 -30.56 14.90 -40.46
CA TRP A 1071 -31.00 14.16 -39.28
C TRP A 1071 -30.91 12.66 -39.48
N CYS A 1072 -30.37 11.96 -38.49
CA CYS A 1072 -30.07 10.53 -38.53
C CYS A 1072 -31.14 9.64 -37.85
N TYR A 1073 -32.09 10.23 -37.11
CA TYR A 1073 -33.22 9.51 -36.53
C TYR A 1073 -34.40 9.49 -37.52
N ALA A 1074 -35.19 8.42 -37.50
CA ALA A 1074 -36.42 8.32 -38.30
C ALA A 1074 -37.39 9.46 -37.96
N ALA A 1075 -38.15 9.92 -38.97
CA ALA A 1075 -39.05 11.07 -38.83
C ALA A 1075 -40.12 10.88 -37.73
N ASP A 1076 -40.52 9.63 -37.49
CA ASP A 1076 -41.56 9.25 -36.53
C ASP A 1076 -41.09 9.33 -35.05
N ALA A 1077 -39.81 9.60 -34.80
CA ALA A 1077 -39.21 9.60 -33.47
C ALA A 1077 -39.25 10.96 -32.74
N VAL A 1078 -39.93 11.98 -33.29
CA VAL A 1078 -39.91 13.37 -32.79
C VAL A 1078 -41.32 13.91 -32.49
N GLU A 1079 -42.12 13.16 -31.71
CA GLU A 1079 -43.30 13.74 -31.04
C GLU A 1079 -42.95 14.21 -29.63
N MET A 1080 -43.09 15.51 -29.36
CA MET A 1080 -43.13 16.07 -28.01
C MET A 1080 -44.56 16.00 -27.47
N HIS A 1081 -44.69 15.64 -26.18
CA HIS A 1081 -45.90 15.83 -25.37
C HIS A 1081 -45.75 17.05 -24.45
#